data_AF-A0A3A5VND8-F1
#
_entry.id   AF-A0A3A5VND8-F1
#
_cell.length_a   1.000
_cell.length_b   1.000
_cell.length_c   1.000
_cell.angle_alpha   90.00
_cell.angle_beta   90.00
_cell.angle_gamma   90.00
#
_symmetry.space_group_name_H-M   'P 1'
#
loop_
_entity.id
_entity.type
_entity.pdbx_description
1 polymer ?
#
loop_
_entity_poly.entity_id
_entity_poly.type
_entity_poly.pdbx_seq_one_letter_code
_entity_poly.pdbx_strand_id
1 'polypeptide(L)'
;MRTFGVSTLLLTALLLLSSALPLLAHPAPLDDPAANRASGRSGSEEVFLAGGGGANGNEFPAAIIDSIGGFAVVGDYNRTVNFDTNSLTPTSPFTNGNEFFLAEVDTTGSWNYALGADHSAGGVSFGADVTSSSGSPVVVGQMFGPVTFGSTTHQVAVLDGFVAKANPSGNGWAWSSVFQTVANQSTDNSNPAAATVDSNGDVIVAGNFKGETDFGGTTFNVSSTEVFVAKLNGSNGDLQWVVTGGGIGDQIITDVVVTSSGIIHVSGVTQSQVFFGTNSYTPVGTQDSFVLTLSSAGAFQSIEGYGIANQVVVVRNLAVDTNGVLYVGGTFSGTLSKNTWSITANKGGSDIFVIKNGATPTQQWAQIGGSNTNDELTGLDVNSAGELVFSAFIQGTFSAGTKAITPSGSYDGLVGGLSPSGSWTWLDVTRSPDFVVNYGLAIDSNDIAATVGAFANQNPATISKGTTTITAAGAWDTFVWGFDPAMKKDSDTDGVPDVTDNCPTVSNPSQANTDMDGQGDACDSDDDNDGLTDNSGDDCPRNGQFNWTSTQDFDMPSNSTDWDRDGCKDDAEDNDMDNDGILNANDVCPRSPYQPPRPTWTSNESTDVDGDGCRDIDEDINDDGDLFDDTSDDCPTEFGNSTQGQTGCPDSDGDGWSNTLDDCPNQPGNSTLGGKNACLDSDGDGWADVDDAFSEEPSQWADADGDGYGDNPSGVESDDCSDVAGDSTIDRLGCLDTDGDGHSDPDLGWSVEDGADAFADDPTQWSDFDGDGLGDNWANASWESRNPSWPGEYQPDTMMQDACPTQPGNATANGMEGCPDADGDGWYNLQDAFPAEPSQWADQDNDGFGDNALGLRSDACPTTAGFSTNDRFGCIDNDGDGYSAPEGVEWTPWTNGADYDDTDATQWANADRDAYGDNQDGDSPDDCPAEFGTSSIDRLGCLDSDADGRSDATAGWTLESGADACPLAFGNSTMDRLGCLDTDGDGYSDPTGGWGIPEGADAYPNNPDKWVYVEPEEGLAIASNEVLVGGGAGLVVVLVLLGMLMRRRGRSDLPLTKSPVNLPDFTAQPSVQNPMNTIPVNTGVQNASPAQVAPPPGFEPDPAREYYNGLVAQGYPPQEAMQYTQQYFTHFRG
;
A
#
# COMPACT_ATOMS: atom_id res chain seq x y z
N MET A 1 37.04 -60.74 -37.25
CA MET A 1 37.08 -61.47 -38.54
C MET A 1 35.65 -61.73 -39.00
N ARG A 2 35.35 -61.65 -40.32
CA ARG A 2 34.26 -62.35 -41.06
C ARG A 2 32.81 -62.40 -40.48
N THR A 3 31.71 -62.15 -41.18
CA THR A 3 31.35 -61.55 -42.51
C THR A 3 29.82 -61.65 -42.66
N PHE A 4 29.18 -60.74 -43.40
CA PHE A 4 27.72 -60.67 -43.72
C PHE A 4 26.78 -60.34 -42.54
N GLY A 5 25.67 -59.62 -42.71
CA GLY A 5 25.20 -58.81 -43.87
C GLY A 5 23.68 -58.81 -44.08
N VAL A 6 23.11 -57.67 -44.56
CA VAL A 6 21.65 -57.40 -44.83
C VAL A 6 20.83 -57.20 -43.53
N SER A 7 20.00 -56.16 -43.32
CA SER A 7 19.61 -54.96 -44.12
C SER A 7 19.16 -53.80 -43.16
N THR A 8 19.39 -52.50 -43.43
CA THR A 8 18.54 -51.48 -44.13
C THR A 8 17.08 -51.36 -43.64
N LEU A 9 16.48 -50.19 -43.34
CA LEU A 9 16.64 -48.78 -43.77
C LEU A 9 16.43 -47.83 -42.55
N LEU A 10 16.79 -46.53 -42.49
CA LEU A 10 17.58 -45.62 -43.36
C LEU A 10 18.09 -44.43 -42.50
N LEU A 11 19.38 -44.08 -42.54
CA LEU A 11 19.91 -42.79 -42.04
C LEU A 11 21.29 -42.48 -42.64
N THR A 12 21.38 -41.48 -43.53
CA THR A 12 22.62 -40.88 -44.10
C THR A 12 22.23 -39.71 -45.02
N ALA A 13 23.01 -38.65 -45.23
CA ALA A 13 24.15 -38.05 -44.50
C ALA A 13 24.51 -36.70 -45.18
N LEU A 14 25.19 -35.79 -44.47
CA LEU A 14 25.79 -34.56 -45.05
C LEU A 14 26.92 -34.87 -46.05
N LEU A 15 27.09 -34.01 -47.07
CA LEU A 15 28.33 -33.30 -47.48
C LEU A 15 28.35 -32.95 -48.99
N LEU A 16 28.63 -31.67 -49.31
CA LEU A 16 29.81 -31.22 -50.11
C LEU A 16 29.79 -29.71 -50.49
N LEU A 17 30.54 -28.91 -49.71
CA LEU A 17 31.34 -27.71 -50.04
C LEU A 17 30.78 -26.43 -50.73
N SER A 18 31.13 -25.28 -50.09
CA SER A 18 31.50 -23.94 -50.63
C SER A 18 30.45 -23.09 -51.38
N SER A 19 30.30 -21.78 -51.14
CA SER A 19 30.97 -20.78 -50.24
C SER A 19 30.11 -19.47 -50.22
N ALA A 20 30.33 -18.40 -49.44
CA ALA A 20 31.50 -17.89 -48.70
C ALA A 20 31.11 -17.09 -47.42
N LEU A 21 31.89 -16.07 -47.03
CA LEU A 21 31.79 -15.19 -45.84
C LEU A 21 32.13 -13.72 -46.24
N PRO A 22 31.82 -12.67 -45.44
CA PRO A 22 32.51 -12.30 -44.16
C PRO A 22 31.82 -12.87 -42.89
N LEU A 23 32.44 -13.10 -41.72
CA LEU A 23 33.25 -12.25 -40.79
C LEU A 23 32.48 -11.01 -40.28
N LEU A 24 32.40 -10.70 -38.97
CA LEU A 24 32.94 -11.34 -37.75
C LEU A 24 32.11 -10.89 -36.51
N ALA A 25 31.95 -11.75 -35.50
CA ALA A 25 31.54 -11.42 -34.12
C ALA A 25 31.96 -12.58 -33.18
N HIS A 26 32.17 -12.31 -31.88
CA HIS A 26 32.66 -13.29 -30.89
C HIS A 26 31.51 -13.98 -30.11
N PRO A 27 31.78 -15.04 -29.30
CA PRO A 27 30.73 -15.87 -28.73
C PRO A 27 30.17 -15.29 -27.42
N ALA A 28 28.85 -15.34 -27.27
CA ALA A 28 28.20 -15.12 -25.98
C ALA A 28 28.64 -16.17 -24.93
N PRO A 29 28.63 -15.84 -23.63
CA PRO A 29 28.82 -16.78 -22.53
C PRO A 29 27.82 -17.95 -22.50
N LEU A 30 28.02 -18.87 -21.57
CA LEU A 30 27.18 -20.07 -21.41
C LEU A 30 26.02 -19.82 -20.45
N ASP A 31 24.91 -19.29 -20.99
CA ASP A 31 23.58 -19.46 -20.38
C ASP A 31 23.39 -20.92 -19.92
N ASP A 32 22.88 -21.14 -18.70
CA ASP A 32 22.31 -22.45 -18.33
C ASP A 32 20.86 -22.53 -18.83
N PRO A 33 20.56 -23.24 -19.93
CA PRO A 33 19.23 -23.24 -20.51
C PRO A 33 18.31 -24.26 -19.82
N ALA A 34 18.76 -24.89 -18.72
CA ALA A 34 18.08 -26.03 -18.11
C ALA A 34 17.01 -25.66 -17.07
N ALA A 35 16.97 -24.42 -16.56
CA ALA A 35 16.02 -24.00 -15.54
C ALA A 35 14.62 -23.68 -16.09
N ASN A 36 14.51 -22.72 -17.01
CA ASN A 36 13.25 -22.04 -17.33
C ASN A 36 12.49 -22.53 -18.58
N ARG A 37 12.65 -23.79 -19.01
CA ARG A 37 11.92 -24.35 -20.17
C ARG A 37 11.28 -25.73 -19.91
N ALA A 38 10.57 -25.85 -18.79
CA ALA A 38 9.85 -27.08 -18.40
C ALA A 38 8.39 -26.87 -17.93
N SER A 39 7.94 -25.63 -17.70
CA SER A 39 6.66 -25.30 -17.05
C SER A 39 5.46 -25.09 -18.00
N GLY A 40 5.71 -24.67 -19.25
CA GLY A 40 4.63 -24.28 -20.18
C GLY A 40 4.19 -22.81 -20.10
N ARG A 41 4.75 -22.05 -19.14
CA ARG A 41 4.56 -20.60 -18.95
C ARG A 41 4.98 -19.76 -20.15
N SER A 42 4.56 -18.49 -20.12
CA SER A 42 4.73 -17.54 -21.22
C SER A 42 6.19 -17.16 -21.50
N GLY A 43 6.39 -16.48 -22.64
CA GLY A 43 7.59 -15.70 -22.94
C GLY A 43 7.34 -14.18 -22.93
N SER A 44 6.15 -13.76 -22.53
CA SER A 44 5.71 -12.36 -22.42
C SER A 44 4.65 -12.22 -21.32
N GLU A 45 4.79 -11.18 -20.52
CA GLU A 45 3.85 -10.73 -19.49
C GLU A 45 2.40 -10.73 -19.99
N GLU A 46 2.21 -10.16 -21.18
CA GLU A 46 0.96 -10.13 -21.93
C GLU A 46 0.90 -11.33 -22.88
N VAL A 47 -0.11 -12.19 -22.73
CA VAL A 47 -0.28 -13.39 -23.56
C VAL A 47 -1.26 -13.12 -24.71
N PHE A 48 -2.46 -12.61 -24.40
CA PHE A 48 -3.44 -12.19 -25.41
C PHE A 48 -4.47 -11.20 -24.86
N LEU A 49 -5.06 -10.40 -25.76
CA LEU A 49 -6.23 -9.57 -25.48
C LEU A 49 -7.25 -9.76 -26.62
N ALA A 50 -8.39 -10.37 -26.29
CA ALA A 50 -9.45 -10.72 -27.23
C ALA A 50 -10.73 -9.94 -26.93
N GLY A 51 -11.45 -9.51 -27.97
CA GLY A 51 -12.73 -8.81 -27.86
C GLY A 51 -13.87 -9.56 -28.55
N GLY A 52 -15.10 -9.40 -28.06
CA GLY A 52 -16.31 -9.95 -28.66
C GLY A 52 -17.50 -9.02 -28.43
N GLY A 53 -18.22 -8.64 -29.50
CA GLY A 53 -19.09 -7.45 -29.43
C GLY A 53 -20.14 -7.27 -30.52
N GLY A 54 -21.00 -6.28 -30.32
CA GLY A 54 -22.22 -6.05 -31.09
C GLY A 54 -22.56 -4.56 -31.22
N ALA A 55 -22.52 -4.03 -32.45
CA ALA A 55 -22.58 -2.58 -32.73
C ALA A 55 -23.83 -1.79 -32.25
N ASN A 56 -24.82 -2.45 -31.65
CA ASN A 56 -26.04 -1.84 -31.08
C ASN A 56 -26.56 -2.61 -29.84
N GLY A 57 -25.85 -3.62 -29.36
CA GLY A 57 -26.29 -4.51 -28.27
C GLY A 57 -25.73 -4.10 -26.90
N ASN A 58 -26.14 -4.83 -25.87
CA ASN A 58 -25.45 -4.86 -24.60
C ASN A 58 -25.05 -6.31 -24.36
N GLU A 59 -23.75 -6.56 -24.40
CA GLU A 59 -23.17 -7.90 -24.27
C GLU A 59 -22.33 -7.93 -22.99
N PHE A 60 -22.82 -8.62 -21.96
CA PHE A 60 -22.20 -8.70 -20.63
C PHE A 60 -21.72 -10.13 -20.35
N PRO A 61 -20.45 -10.38 -20.01
CA PRO A 61 -20.02 -11.66 -19.47
C PRO A 61 -20.55 -11.85 -18.04
N ALA A 62 -20.53 -13.09 -17.57
CA ALA A 62 -20.83 -13.44 -16.19
C ALA A 62 -19.70 -14.27 -15.54
N ALA A 63 -19.08 -15.21 -16.26
CA ALA A 63 -17.99 -16.04 -15.74
C ALA A 63 -17.05 -16.59 -16.84
N ILE A 64 -15.91 -17.13 -16.40
CA ILE A 64 -14.82 -17.69 -17.24
C ILE A 64 -14.24 -18.95 -16.56
N ILE A 65 -13.81 -19.95 -17.35
CA ILE A 65 -13.14 -21.15 -16.84
C ILE A 65 -12.13 -21.74 -17.84
N ASP A 66 -11.10 -22.43 -17.35
CA ASP A 66 -10.21 -23.29 -18.16
C ASP A 66 -10.97 -24.40 -18.91
N SER A 67 -10.57 -24.69 -20.14
CA SER A 67 -11.20 -25.66 -21.03
C SER A 67 -10.19 -26.26 -22.02
N ILE A 68 -10.57 -27.36 -22.69
CA ILE A 68 -9.64 -28.10 -23.56
C ILE A 68 -9.12 -27.30 -24.78
N GLY A 69 -9.75 -26.16 -25.10
CA GLY A 69 -9.36 -25.28 -26.20
C GLY A 69 -8.75 -23.94 -25.78
N GLY A 70 -8.59 -23.67 -24.47
CA GLY A 70 -8.30 -22.35 -23.90
C GLY A 70 -9.36 -21.95 -22.88
N PHE A 71 -9.77 -20.68 -22.82
CA PHE A 71 -10.76 -20.22 -21.84
C PHE A 71 -12.18 -20.21 -22.41
N ALA A 72 -13.13 -20.76 -21.65
CA ALA A 72 -14.56 -20.73 -21.97
C ALA A 72 -15.26 -19.65 -21.14
N VAL A 73 -16.00 -18.77 -21.82
CA VAL A 73 -16.72 -17.62 -21.25
C VAL A 73 -18.22 -17.78 -21.44
N VAL A 74 -18.98 -17.50 -20.39
CA VAL A 74 -20.45 -17.34 -20.45
C VAL A 74 -20.82 -15.87 -20.25
N GLY A 75 -21.90 -15.45 -20.90
CA GLY A 75 -22.51 -14.13 -20.71
C GLY A 75 -23.89 -14.03 -21.34
N ASP A 76 -24.47 -12.84 -21.29
CA ASP A 76 -25.76 -12.47 -21.86
C ASP A 76 -25.60 -11.58 -23.09
N TYR A 77 -26.44 -11.79 -24.10
CA TYR A 77 -26.50 -10.96 -25.30
C TYR A 77 -27.96 -10.65 -25.70
N ASN A 78 -28.20 -9.47 -26.27
CA ASN A 78 -29.55 -9.05 -26.71
C ASN A 78 -29.62 -8.51 -28.15
N ARG A 79 -28.48 -8.44 -28.86
CA ARG A 79 -28.40 -8.27 -30.33
C ARG A 79 -27.35 -9.19 -30.92
N THR A 80 -27.04 -9.04 -32.20
CA THR A 80 -26.01 -9.85 -32.86
C THR A 80 -24.62 -9.54 -32.31
N VAL A 81 -24.09 -10.46 -31.49
CA VAL A 81 -22.71 -10.48 -30.97
C VAL A 81 -21.79 -11.27 -31.91
N ASN A 82 -20.52 -10.88 -31.98
CA ASN A 82 -19.54 -11.43 -32.91
C ASN A 82 -18.22 -11.71 -32.17
N PHE A 83 -17.67 -12.90 -32.40
CA PHE A 83 -16.45 -13.43 -31.81
C PHE A 83 -15.57 -13.96 -32.98
N ASP A 84 -14.71 -13.08 -33.50
CA ASP A 84 -14.04 -13.20 -34.81
C ASP A 84 -14.98 -13.55 -35.98
N THR A 85 -14.99 -14.82 -36.39
CA THR A 85 -15.82 -15.34 -37.49
C THR A 85 -17.10 -16.02 -37.00
N ASN A 86 -17.23 -16.21 -35.69
CA ASN A 86 -18.41 -16.72 -35.03
C ASN A 86 -19.38 -15.55 -34.76
N SER A 87 -20.68 -15.78 -34.92
CA SER A 87 -21.69 -14.76 -34.72
C SER A 87 -22.99 -15.41 -34.21
N LEU A 88 -23.49 -14.91 -33.09
CA LEU A 88 -24.76 -15.34 -32.50
C LEU A 88 -25.79 -14.22 -32.73
N THR A 89 -27.06 -14.58 -32.89
CA THR A 89 -28.15 -13.62 -33.05
C THR A 89 -29.36 -14.14 -32.30
N PRO A 90 -29.99 -13.34 -31.41
CA PRO A 90 -31.11 -13.79 -30.61
C PRO A 90 -32.24 -14.39 -31.46
N THR A 91 -32.73 -15.53 -30.99
CA THR A 91 -33.80 -16.34 -31.58
C THR A 91 -35.15 -16.09 -30.90
N SER A 92 -35.15 -15.44 -29.74
CA SER A 92 -36.31 -15.12 -28.91
C SER A 92 -37.28 -14.16 -29.62
N PRO A 93 -38.60 -14.38 -29.51
CA PRO A 93 -39.61 -13.47 -30.05
C PRO A 93 -39.84 -12.22 -29.16
N PHE A 94 -39.20 -12.11 -28.00
CA PHE A 94 -39.30 -10.94 -27.13
C PHE A 94 -38.36 -9.83 -27.61
N THR A 95 -38.85 -8.58 -27.72
CA THR A 95 -38.08 -7.47 -28.33
C THR A 95 -36.85 -7.03 -27.53
N ASN A 96 -36.77 -7.46 -26.27
CA ASN A 96 -35.67 -7.27 -25.33
C ASN A 96 -35.30 -8.65 -24.72
N GLY A 97 -35.44 -9.73 -25.48
CA GLY A 97 -35.10 -11.07 -25.01
C GLY A 97 -33.60 -11.23 -24.87
N ASN A 98 -33.11 -11.22 -23.63
CA ASN A 98 -31.78 -11.73 -23.32
C ASN A 98 -31.75 -13.24 -23.59
N GLU A 99 -30.63 -13.69 -24.12
CA GLU A 99 -30.23 -15.08 -24.24
C GLU A 99 -28.80 -15.20 -23.71
N PHE A 100 -28.39 -16.37 -23.20
CA PHE A 100 -26.99 -16.57 -22.83
C PHE A 100 -26.18 -16.98 -24.07
N PHE A 101 -24.91 -16.56 -24.11
CA PHE A 101 -23.89 -17.11 -24.99
C PHE A 101 -22.85 -17.92 -24.20
N LEU A 102 -22.24 -18.87 -24.87
CA LEU A 102 -21.03 -19.57 -24.46
C LEU A 102 -20.01 -19.43 -25.60
N ALA A 103 -18.88 -18.80 -25.36
CA ALA A 103 -17.80 -18.66 -26.34
C ALA A 103 -16.48 -19.21 -25.77
N GLU A 104 -15.58 -19.66 -26.64
CA GLU A 104 -14.28 -20.21 -26.24
C GLU A 104 -13.17 -19.51 -27.01
N VAL A 105 -12.16 -19.02 -26.30
CA VAL A 105 -11.00 -18.31 -26.83
C VAL A 105 -9.73 -19.13 -26.56
N ASP A 106 -8.89 -19.31 -27.58
CA ASP A 106 -7.63 -20.04 -27.43
C ASP A 106 -6.54 -19.21 -26.73
N THR A 107 -5.43 -19.85 -26.35
CA THR A 107 -4.29 -19.21 -25.68
C THR A 107 -3.51 -18.23 -26.58
N THR A 108 -3.99 -17.95 -27.80
CA THR A 108 -3.50 -16.89 -28.69
C THR A 108 -4.48 -15.72 -28.85
N GLY A 109 -5.64 -15.78 -28.18
CA GLY A 109 -6.71 -14.79 -28.28
C GLY A 109 -7.66 -15.01 -29.47
N SER A 110 -7.61 -16.16 -30.15
CA SER A 110 -8.50 -16.47 -31.29
C SER A 110 -9.78 -17.15 -30.82
N TRP A 111 -10.95 -16.72 -31.28
CA TRP A 111 -12.23 -17.32 -30.87
C TRP A 111 -12.53 -18.64 -31.60
N ASN A 112 -12.40 -19.77 -30.90
CA ASN A 112 -12.66 -21.12 -31.41
C ASN A 112 -14.11 -21.32 -31.86
N TYR A 113 -15.08 -20.91 -31.04
CA TYR A 113 -16.51 -20.98 -31.34
C TYR A 113 -17.34 -20.03 -30.47
N ALA A 114 -18.59 -19.84 -30.87
CA ALA A 114 -19.66 -19.30 -30.02
C ALA A 114 -20.93 -20.15 -30.17
N LEU A 115 -21.63 -20.40 -29.07
CA LEU A 115 -22.78 -21.29 -28.93
C LEU A 115 -23.87 -20.63 -28.05
N GLY A 116 -25.13 -21.00 -28.26
CA GLY A 116 -26.26 -20.63 -27.39
C GLY A 116 -27.37 -21.68 -27.43
N ALA A 117 -28.50 -21.40 -26.78
CA ALA A 117 -29.72 -22.20 -26.88
C ALA A 117 -30.73 -21.60 -27.89
N ASP A 118 -31.66 -22.41 -28.40
CA ASP A 118 -32.71 -21.97 -29.33
C ASP A 118 -34.00 -21.60 -28.59
N HIS A 119 -34.34 -20.32 -28.67
CA HIS A 119 -35.49 -19.65 -28.04
C HIS A 119 -36.64 -19.37 -29.03
N SER A 120 -36.55 -19.82 -30.28
CA SER A 120 -37.54 -19.55 -31.33
C SER A 120 -38.94 -20.11 -31.04
N ALA A 121 -39.05 -21.06 -30.12
CA ALA A 121 -40.31 -21.57 -29.58
C ALA A 121 -41.00 -20.60 -28.59
N GLY A 122 -40.27 -19.61 -28.07
CA GLY A 122 -40.78 -18.51 -27.23
C GLY A 122 -40.31 -18.51 -25.78
N GLY A 123 -39.02 -18.31 -25.54
CA GLY A 123 -38.46 -18.17 -24.19
C GLY A 123 -37.36 -17.10 -24.07
N VAL A 124 -36.71 -17.04 -22.91
CA VAL A 124 -35.48 -16.26 -22.62
C VAL A 124 -34.59 -17.08 -21.68
N SER A 125 -33.31 -16.73 -21.62
CA SER A 125 -32.33 -17.35 -20.72
C SER A 125 -31.23 -16.38 -20.33
N PHE A 126 -30.62 -16.61 -19.17
CA PHE A 126 -29.56 -15.79 -18.59
C PHE A 126 -28.42 -16.71 -18.13
N GLY A 127 -27.17 -16.36 -18.43
CA GLY A 127 -25.99 -17.04 -17.90
C GLY A 127 -25.71 -16.60 -16.47
N ALA A 128 -25.39 -17.53 -15.57
CA ALA A 128 -24.90 -17.21 -14.23
C ALA A 128 -23.41 -17.54 -14.12
N ASP A 129 -23.04 -18.78 -14.46
CA ASP A 129 -21.68 -19.28 -14.26
C ASP A 129 -21.33 -20.43 -15.24
N VAL A 130 -20.04 -20.73 -15.42
CA VAL A 130 -19.51 -21.77 -16.30
C VAL A 130 -18.38 -22.57 -15.64
N THR A 131 -18.47 -23.90 -15.72
CA THR A 131 -17.45 -24.81 -15.19
C THR A 131 -17.03 -25.88 -16.21
N SER A 132 -15.97 -26.65 -15.96
CA SER A 132 -15.31 -27.47 -16.99
C SER A 132 -15.29 -28.96 -16.66
N SER A 133 -16.19 -29.74 -17.27
CA SER A 133 -16.34 -31.17 -16.98
C SER A 133 -15.62 -32.01 -18.04
N SER A 134 -14.47 -32.59 -17.68
CA SER A 134 -13.55 -33.26 -18.63
C SER A 134 -13.10 -32.33 -19.78
N GLY A 135 -12.79 -31.07 -19.45
CA GLY A 135 -12.37 -30.04 -20.42
C GLY A 135 -13.48 -29.58 -21.38
N SER A 136 -14.74 -29.96 -21.14
CA SER A 136 -15.90 -29.49 -21.92
C SER A 136 -16.76 -28.57 -21.04
N PRO A 137 -17.06 -27.33 -21.47
CA PRO A 137 -17.80 -26.38 -20.64
C PRO A 137 -19.21 -26.86 -20.26
N VAL A 138 -19.64 -26.51 -19.05
CA VAL A 138 -20.96 -26.70 -18.48
C VAL A 138 -21.45 -25.35 -17.98
N VAL A 139 -22.49 -24.81 -18.61
CA VAL A 139 -23.11 -23.54 -18.23
C VAL A 139 -24.23 -23.80 -17.23
N VAL A 140 -24.32 -22.95 -16.21
CA VAL A 140 -25.47 -22.83 -15.33
C VAL A 140 -26.09 -21.43 -15.42
N GLY A 141 -27.38 -21.34 -15.10
CA GLY A 141 -28.10 -20.07 -15.13
C GLY A 141 -29.61 -20.28 -15.07
N GLN A 142 -30.36 -19.30 -15.56
CA GLN A 142 -31.82 -19.26 -15.48
C GLN A 142 -32.49 -19.23 -16.85
N MET A 143 -33.73 -19.72 -16.94
CA MET A 143 -34.57 -19.64 -18.13
C MET A 143 -36.04 -19.41 -17.81
N PHE A 144 -36.77 -18.89 -18.78
CA PHE A 144 -38.23 -18.77 -18.73
C PHE A 144 -38.87 -19.25 -20.04
N GLY A 145 -39.86 -20.13 -19.93
CA GLY A 145 -40.62 -20.67 -21.07
C GLY A 145 -39.85 -21.70 -21.92
N PRO A 146 -40.27 -21.88 -23.19
CA PRO A 146 -39.57 -22.69 -24.18
C PRO A 146 -38.10 -22.33 -24.47
N VAL A 147 -37.17 -23.21 -24.10
CA VAL A 147 -35.74 -23.14 -24.46
C VAL A 147 -35.24 -24.50 -24.94
N THR A 148 -34.47 -24.54 -26.03
CA THR A 148 -34.01 -25.79 -26.67
C THR A 148 -32.49 -25.91 -26.75
N PHE A 149 -31.96 -26.99 -26.16
CA PHE A 149 -30.55 -27.36 -26.15
C PHE A 149 -30.34 -28.51 -27.14
N GLY A 150 -30.02 -28.16 -28.39
CA GLY A 150 -29.81 -29.14 -29.47
C GLY A 150 -31.07 -29.88 -29.86
N SER A 151 -31.36 -30.99 -29.18
CA SER A 151 -32.58 -31.81 -29.39
C SER A 151 -33.52 -31.87 -28.18
N THR A 152 -33.13 -31.29 -27.05
CA THR A 152 -33.89 -31.29 -25.80
C THR A 152 -34.54 -29.92 -25.60
N THR A 153 -35.86 -29.85 -25.71
CA THR A 153 -36.64 -28.65 -25.40
C THR A 153 -37.16 -28.74 -23.97
N HIS A 154 -36.70 -27.83 -23.10
CA HIS A 154 -37.25 -27.63 -21.77
C HIS A 154 -38.42 -26.64 -21.80
N GLN A 155 -39.26 -26.71 -20.77
CA GLN A 155 -40.49 -25.91 -20.63
C GLN A 155 -40.67 -25.59 -19.15
N VAL A 156 -40.37 -24.36 -18.74
CA VAL A 156 -40.55 -23.89 -17.36
C VAL A 156 -41.63 -22.81 -17.27
N ALA A 157 -42.33 -22.75 -16.14
CA ALA A 157 -43.50 -21.89 -15.93
C ALA A 157 -43.19 -20.59 -15.16
N VAL A 158 -42.06 -20.58 -14.45
CA VAL A 158 -41.45 -19.41 -13.77
C VAL A 158 -40.01 -19.25 -14.29
N LEU A 159 -39.25 -18.34 -13.68
CA LEU A 159 -37.81 -18.24 -13.92
C LEU A 159 -37.12 -19.37 -13.14
N ASP A 160 -36.56 -20.34 -13.86
CA ASP A 160 -36.09 -21.61 -13.30
C ASP A 160 -34.67 -21.95 -13.76
N GLY A 161 -33.96 -22.72 -12.94
CA GLY A 161 -32.57 -23.08 -13.13
C GLY A 161 -32.34 -24.08 -14.24
N PHE A 162 -31.21 -23.94 -14.94
CA PHE A 162 -30.71 -24.95 -15.87
C PHE A 162 -29.23 -25.24 -15.67
N VAL A 163 -28.84 -26.42 -16.14
CA VAL A 163 -27.44 -26.87 -16.25
C VAL A 163 -27.29 -27.54 -17.61
N ALA A 164 -26.37 -27.06 -18.45
CA ALA A 164 -26.19 -27.57 -19.81
C ALA A 164 -24.73 -27.75 -20.17
N LYS A 165 -24.35 -28.93 -20.65
CA LYS A 165 -22.98 -29.26 -21.06
C LYS A 165 -22.81 -29.15 -22.56
N ALA A 166 -21.82 -28.37 -23.01
CA ALA A 166 -21.43 -28.28 -24.40
C ALA A 166 -20.70 -29.56 -24.87
N ASN A 167 -20.72 -29.83 -26.17
CA ASN A 167 -19.79 -30.80 -26.75
C ASN A 167 -18.37 -30.17 -26.82
N PRO A 168 -17.28 -30.94 -26.66
CA PRO A 168 -15.87 -30.48 -26.70
C PRO A 168 -15.37 -29.97 -28.08
N SER A 169 -16.24 -29.39 -28.90
CA SER A 169 -15.91 -28.71 -30.15
C SER A 169 -16.87 -27.57 -30.47
N GLY A 170 -17.62 -27.07 -29.48
CA GLY A 170 -18.61 -25.98 -29.65
C GLY A 170 -19.86 -26.28 -30.47
N ASN A 171 -19.89 -27.39 -31.21
CA ASN A 171 -20.91 -27.73 -32.21
C ASN A 171 -22.30 -28.14 -31.63
N GLY A 172 -22.69 -27.60 -30.47
CA GLY A 172 -23.97 -27.84 -29.80
C GLY A 172 -23.85 -28.51 -28.43
N TRP A 173 -25.01 -28.90 -27.89
CA TRP A 173 -25.16 -29.41 -26.53
C TRP A 173 -25.06 -30.94 -26.43
N ALA A 174 -24.43 -31.45 -25.37
CA ALA A 174 -24.26 -32.88 -25.07
C ALA A 174 -25.41 -33.40 -24.18
N TRP A 175 -25.75 -32.66 -23.12
CA TRP A 175 -26.91 -32.88 -22.26
C TRP A 175 -27.38 -31.56 -21.64
N SER A 176 -28.63 -31.49 -21.19
CA SER A 176 -29.12 -30.39 -20.36
C SER A 176 -30.22 -30.84 -19.39
N SER A 177 -30.14 -30.33 -18.16
CA SER A 177 -31.06 -30.58 -17.06
C SER A 177 -31.64 -29.24 -16.57
N VAL A 178 -32.78 -29.30 -15.89
CA VAL A 178 -33.47 -28.13 -15.32
C VAL A 178 -33.96 -28.43 -13.91
N PHE A 179 -33.97 -27.42 -13.06
CA PHE A 179 -34.63 -27.45 -11.75
C PHE A 179 -35.99 -26.78 -11.94
N GLN A 180 -37.08 -27.52 -11.78
CA GLN A 180 -38.41 -27.06 -12.19
C GLN A 180 -39.29 -26.69 -11.00
N THR A 181 -39.76 -25.45 -10.93
CA THR A 181 -40.59 -24.96 -9.84
C THR A 181 -42.06 -24.92 -10.25
N VAL A 182 -42.92 -25.50 -9.41
CA VAL A 182 -44.37 -25.51 -9.62
C VAL A 182 -44.92 -24.11 -9.34
N ALA A 183 -45.39 -23.44 -10.40
CA ALA A 183 -45.91 -22.08 -10.36
C ALA A 183 -47.18 -21.95 -9.48
N ASN A 184 -47.00 -21.70 -8.18
CA ASN A 184 -48.08 -21.51 -7.21
C ASN A 184 -48.28 -20.02 -6.87
N GLN A 185 -47.20 -19.23 -6.89
CA GLN A 185 -47.17 -17.78 -6.70
C GLN A 185 -46.29 -17.11 -7.78
N SER A 186 -46.33 -15.77 -7.84
CA SER A 186 -45.55 -14.98 -8.81
C SER A 186 -44.10 -14.69 -8.39
N THR A 187 -43.60 -15.35 -7.35
CA THR A 187 -42.24 -15.18 -6.80
C THR A 187 -41.59 -16.53 -6.50
N ASP A 188 -42.18 -17.64 -6.94
CA ASP A 188 -41.57 -18.97 -6.82
C ASP A 188 -40.57 -19.11 -7.99
N ASN A 189 -39.36 -19.59 -7.72
CA ASN A 189 -38.26 -19.64 -8.70
C ASN A 189 -37.16 -20.62 -8.26
N SER A 190 -36.24 -20.91 -9.19
CA SER A 190 -34.96 -21.54 -8.86
C SER A 190 -33.80 -20.84 -9.58
N ASN A 191 -32.66 -20.73 -8.90
CA ASN A 191 -31.51 -19.94 -9.32
C ASN A 191 -30.19 -20.65 -9.00
N PRO A 192 -29.60 -21.40 -9.95
CA PRO A 192 -28.19 -21.78 -9.91
C PRO A 192 -27.34 -20.51 -9.93
N ALA A 193 -26.47 -20.34 -8.94
CA ALA A 193 -25.60 -19.17 -8.82
C ALA A 193 -24.16 -19.50 -9.29
N ALA A 194 -23.65 -20.66 -8.86
CA ALA A 194 -22.28 -21.09 -9.16
C ALA A 194 -22.20 -22.62 -9.32
N ALA A 195 -21.18 -23.11 -10.02
CA ALA A 195 -20.95 -24.50 -10.33
C ALA A 195 -19.45 -24.86 -10.39
N THR A 196 -19.13 -26.08 -9.97
CA THR A 196 -17.77 -26.62 -10.02
C THR A 196 -17.77 -28.10 -10.36
N VAL A 197 -16.60 -28.71 -10.55
CA VAL A 197 -16.47 -30.10 -11.02
C VAL A 197 -15.55 -30.90 -10.11
N ASP A 198 -16.04 -32.05 -9.63
CA ASP A 198 -15.26 -32.92 -8.77
C ASP A 198 -14.22 -33.75 -9.53
N SER A 199 -13.33 -34.44 -8.81
CA SER A 199 -12.28 -35.28 -9.39
C SER A 199 -12.77 -36.55 -10.13
N ASN A 200 -14.09 -36.81 -10.19
CA ASN A 200 -14.71 -37.81 -11.06
C ASN A 200 -15.25 -37.19 -12.37
N GLY A 201 -15.22 -35.86 -12.50
CA GLY A 201 -15.82 -35.10 -13.59
C GLY A 201 -17.30 -34.77 -13.38
N ASP A 202 -17.88 -35.07 -12.21
CA ASP A 202 -19.28 -34.78 -11.89
C ASP A 202 -19.46 -33.32 -11.50
N VAL A 203 -20.60 -32.73 -11.88
CA VAL A 203 -20.88 -31.30 -11.70
C VAL A 203 -21.56 -31.08 -10.36
N ILE A 204 -20.98 -30.22 -9.53
CA ILE A 204 -21.61 -29.65 -8.33
C ILE A 204 -22.22 -28.31 -8.73
N VAL A 205 -23.46 -28.06 -8.32
CA VAL A 205 -24.18 -26.80 -8.58
C VAL A 205 -24.78 -26.29 -7.28
N ALA A 206 -24.49 -25.04 -6.93
CA ALA A 206 -25.04 -24.37 -5.77
C ALA A 206 -25.91 -23.18 -6.19
N GLY A 207 -26.90 -22.85 -5.38
CA GLY A 207 -27.86 -21.81 -5.71
C GLY A 207 -28.95 -21.64 -4.67
N ASN A 208 -29.97 -20.85 -5.02
CA ASN A 208 -31.12 -20.56 -4.17
C ASN A 208 -32.46 -20.85 -4.87
N PHE A 209 -33.50 -21.17 -4.11
CA PHE A 209 -34.81 -21.55 -4.64
C PHE A 209 -35.96 -21.17 -3.69
N LYS A 210 -37.18 -21.10 -4.25
CA LYS A 210 -38.39 -20.73 -3.52
C LYS A 210 -39.64 -21.39 -4.12
N GLY A 211 -40.50 -21.95 -3.27
CA GLY A 211 -41.67 -22.72 -3.68
C GLY A 211 -41.37 -24.21 -3.82
N GLU A 212 -42.20 -24.93 -4.59
CA GLU A 212 -42.08 -26.39 -4.80
C GLU A 212 -41.21 -26.70 -6.02
N THR A 213 -39.93 -27.00 -5.80
CA THR A 213 -38.92 -27.20 -6.85
C THR A 213 -38.47 -28.66 -6.93
N ASP A 214 -38.51 -29.24 -8.13
CA ASP A 214 -37.94 -30.56 -8.45
C ASP A 214 -36.55 -30.42 -9.08
N PHE A 215 -35.55 -31.03 -8.43
CA PHE A 215 -34.15 -31.01 -8.85
C PHE A 215 -33.74 -32.18 -9.77
N GLY A 216 -34.69 -33.04 -10.16
CA GLY A 216 -34.44 -34.20 -11.03
C GLY A 216 -35.06 -35.51 -10.51
N GLY A 217 -36.32 -35.48 -10.09
CA GLY A 217 -37.00 -36.56 -9.37
C GLY A 217 -36.87 -36.46 -7.84
N THR A 218 -36.40 -35.33 -7.30
CA THR A 218 -36.32 -35.04 -5.85
C THR A 218 -36.83 -33.63 -5.61
N THR A 219 -37.95 -33.52 -4.89
CA THR A 219 -38.71 -32.27 -4.73
C THR A 219 -38.64 -31.76 -3.29
N PHE A 220 -38.38 -30.46 -3.14
CA PHE A 220 -38.52 -29.72 -1.87
C PHE A 220 -39.57 -28.62 -2.05
N ASN A 221 -40.19 -28.17 -0.95
CA ASN A 221 -41.18 -27.08 -0.97
C ASN A 221 -40.91 -26.14 0.22
N VAL A 222 -40.52 -24.90 -0.09
CA VAL A 222 -40.03 -23.90 0.88
C VAL A 222 -40.77 -22.57 0.71
N SER A 223 -41.03 -21.87 1.81
CA SER A 223 -41.79 -20.59 1.80
C SER A 223 -40.91 -19.34 1.72
N SER A 224 -39.66 -19.45 2.16
CA SER A 224 -38.60 -18.44 2.07
C SER A 224 -37.64 -18.79 0.94
N THR A 225 -36.70 -17.90 0.61
CA THR A 225 -35.67 -18.22 -0.39
C THR A 225 -34.54 -18.99 0.31
N GLU A 226 -34.56 -20.31 0.19
CA GLU A 226 -33.57 -21.22 0.79
C GLU A 226 -32.47 -21.58 -0.22
N VAL A 227 -31.34 -22.11 0.25
CA VAL A 227 -30.23 -22.53 -0.61
C VAL A 227 -30.23 -24.03 -0.87
N PHE A 228 -29.69 -24.43 -2.01
CA PHE A 228 -29.49 -25.81 -2.42
C PHE A 228 -28.06 -26.06 -2.89
N VAL A 229 -27.60 -27.30 -2.73
CA VAL A 229 -26.39 -27.83 -3.36
C VAL A 229 -26.73 -29.18 -3.97
N ALA A 230 -26.54 -29.32 -5.27
CA ALA A 230 -26.88 -30.51 -6.04
C ALA A 230 -25.64 -31.09 -6.75
N LYS A 231 -25.56 -32.42 -6.84
CA LYS A 231 -24.56 -33.13 -7.64
C LYS A 231 -25.23 -33.82 -8.82
N LEU A 232 -24.78 -33.49 -10.03
CA LEU A 232 -25.22 -34.04 -11.30
C LEU A 232 -24.11 -34.88 -11.93
N ASN A 233 -24.45 -35.99 -12.60
CA ASN A 233 -23.44 -36.79 -13.28
C ASN A 233 -22.90 -36.07 -14.53
N GLY A 234 -21.58 -35.86 -14.60
CA GLY A 234 -20.95 -35.06 -15.65
C GLY A 234 -21.04 -35.63 -17.07
N SER A 235 -21.43 -36.89 -17.21
CA SER A 235 -21.60 -37.56 -18.51
C SER A 235 -23.02 -37.46 -19.10
N ASN A 236 -24.05 -37.21 -18.29
CA ASN A 236 -25.44 -37.19 -18.78
C ASN A 236 -26.41 -36.20 -18.09
N GLY A 237 -26.01 -35.54 -17.00
CA GLY A 237 -26.86 -34.57 -16.28
C GLY A 237 -27.85 -35.18 -15.27
N ASP A 238 -27.82 -36.50 -15.02
CA ASP A 238 -28.68 -37.15 -14.02
C ASP A 238 -28.33 -36.69 -12.59
N LEU A 239 -29.36 -36.44 -11.77
CA LEU A 239 -29.20 -36.11 -10.34
C LEU A 239 -28.65 -37.32 -9.55
N GLN A 240 -27.57 -37.10 -8.80
CA GLN A 240 -27.02 -38.06 -7.84
C GLN A 240 -27.56 -37.82 -6.43
N TRP A 241 -27.47 -36.57 -5.96
CA TRP A 241 -27.99 -36.10 -4.69
C TRP A 241 -28.23 -34.59 -4.72
N VAL A 242 -29.09 -34.10 -3.84
CA VAL A 242 -29.29 -32.68 -3.54
C VAL A 242 -29.52 -32.54 -2.03
N VAL A 243 -28.97 -31.47 -1.46
CA VAL A 243 -29.23 -31.04 -0.08
C VAL A 243 -29.67 -29.58 -0.06
N THR A 244 -30.46 -29.20 0.94
CA THR A 244 -30.98 -27.83 1.10
C THR A 244 -30.76 -27.35 2.53
N GLY A 245 -30.79 -26.03 2.72
CA GLY A 245 -30.74 -25.37 4.01
C GLY A 245 -31.14 -23.90 3.88
N GLY A 246 -31.57 -23.27 4.97
CA GLY A 246 -32.22 -21.97 4.90
C GLY A 246 -32.84 -21.54 6.23
N GLY A 247 -33.63 -20.47 6.18
CA GLY A 247 -34.29 -19.87 7.34
C GLY A 247 -35.37 -18.87 6.96
N ILE A 248 -35.83 -18.08 7.94
CA ILE A 248 -36.85 -17.04 7.71
C ILE A 248 -36.18 -15.79 7.14
N GLY A 249 -36.07 -15.73 5.82
CA GLY A 249 -35.57 -14.56 5.10
C GLY A 249 -35.36 -14.89 3.62
N ASP A 250 -34.38 -14.22 3.03
CA ASP A 250 -33.77 -14.66 1.77
C ASP A 250 -32.29 -15.03 2.05
N GLN A 251 -31.87 -16.21 1.60
CA GLN A 251 -30.47 -16.65 1.56
C GLN A 251 -30.05 -16.80 0.10
N ILE A 252 -28.84 -16.35 -0.22
CA ILE A 252 -28.33 -16.28 -1.60
C ILE A 252 -26.92 -16.89 -1.61
N ILE A 253 -26.64 -17.78 -2.57
CA ILE A 253 -25.30 -18.34 -2.78
C ILE A 253 -24.46 -17.36 -3.60
N THR A 254 -23.17 -17.26 -3.29
CA THR A 254 -22.19 -16.48 -4.06
C THR A 254 -21.25 -17.38 -4.86
N ASP A 255 -20.72 -18.46 -4.29
CA ASP A 255 -19.72 -19.32 -4.95
C ASP A 255 -19.77 -20.79 -4.46
N VAL A 256 -19.20 -21.73 -5.23
CA VAL A 256 -18.94 -23.12 -4.83
C VAL A 256 -17.63 -23.67 -5.42
N VAL A 257 -16.75 -24.16 -4.55
CA VAL A 257 -15.47 -24.80 -4.91
C VAL A 257 -15.36 -26.20 -4.34
N VAL A 258 -14.57 -27.06 -4.98
CA VAL A 258 -14.33 -28.43 -4.53
C VAL A 258 -12.85 -28.75 -4.49
N THR A 259 -12.39 -29.21 -3.32
CA THR A 259 -10.98 -29.61 -3.11
C THR A 259 -10.66 -30.88 -3.90
N SER A 260 -9.38 -31.12 -4.20
CA SER A 260 -8.90 -32.36 -4.81
C SER A 260 -9.31 -33.64 -4.05
N SER A 261 -9.56 -33.52 -2.74
CA SER A 261 -10.06 -34.57 -1.85
C SER A 261 -11.57 -34.84 -1.93
N GLY A 262 -12.33 -33.97 -2.62
CA GLY A 262 -13.78 -34.02 -2.74
C GLY A 262 -14.56 -33.40 -1.58
N ILE A 263 -13.92 -32.60 -0.72
CA ILE A 263 -14.63 -31.67 0.18
C ILE A 263 -15.11 -30.48 -0.64
N ILE A 264 -16.37 -30.08 -0.46
CA ILE A 264 -17.04 -28.99 -1.17
C ILE A 264 -17.23 -27.83 -0.19
N HIS A 265 -16.84 -26.61 -0.59
CA HIS A 265 -17.11 -25.39 0.15
C HIS A 265 -18.07 -24.51 -0.67
N VAL A 266 -19.07 -23.93 -0.02
CA VAL A 266 -20.09 -23.09 -0.65
C VAL A 266 -20.24 -21.81 0.16
N SER A 267 -20.11 -20.64 -0.47
CA SER A 267 -20.35 -19.35 0.18
C SER A 267 -21.75 -18.82 -0.12
N GLY A 268 -22.30 -18.07 0.83
CA GLY A 268 -23.56 -17.35 0.63
C GLY A 268 -23.76 -16.26 1.68
N VAL A 269 -24.73 -15.38 1.42
CA VAL A 269 -25.12 -14.28 2.31
C VAL A 269 -26.46 -14.57 3.00
N THR A 270 -26.62 -14.05 4.22
CA THR A 270 -27.89 -14.08 4.96
C THR A 270 -28.11 -12.82 5.80
N GLN A 271 -29.38 -12.46 5.98
CA GLN A 271 -29.86 -11.41 6.91
C GLN A 271 -30.61 -12.01 8.11
N SER A 272 -30.57 -13.33 8.27
CA SER A 272 -31.32 -14.08 9.29
C SER A 272 -30.66 -15.41 9.63
N GLN A 273 -31.10 -16.06 10.71
CA GLN A 273 -30.56 -17.36 11.13
C GLN A 273 -30.80 -18.44 10.06
N VAL A 274 -29.72 -19.07 9.61
CA VAL A 274 -29.72 -20.12 8.56
C VAL A 274 -29.47 -21.49 9.18
N PHE A 275 -30.21 -22.51 8.74
CA PHE A 275 -30.18 -23.87 9.27
C PHE A 275 -29.74 -24.90 8.24
N PHE A 276 -28.86 -25.82 8.65
CA PHE A 276 -28.45 -27.01 7.90
C PHE A 276 -28.58 -28.26 8.79
N GLY A 277 -29.74 -28.92 8.71
CA GLY A 277 -30.10 -30.03 9.58
C GLY A 277 -30.36 -29.57 11.01
N THR A 278 -29.47 -29.91 11.94
CA THR A 278 -29.51 -29.46 13.34
C THR A 278 -28.50 -28.36 13.67
N ASN A 279 -27.67 -27.98 12.69
CA ASN A 279 -26.67 -26.93 12.84
C ASN A 279 -27.25 -25.62 12.31
N SER A 280 -26.82 -24.49 12.85
CA SER A 280 -27.26 -23.17 12.39
C SER A 280 -26.16 -22.13 12.54
N TYR A 281 -26.27 -21.07 11.76
CA TYR A 281 -25.51 -19.83 11.96
C TYR A 281 -26.50 -18.67 12.14
N THR A 282 -26.25 -17.85 13.15
CA THR A 282 -26.99 -16.61 13.41
C THR A 282 -26.09 -15.45 12.98
N PRO A 283 -26.53 -14.56 12.07
CA PRO A 283 -25.75 -13.39 11.72
C PRO A 283 -25.65 -12.39 12.89
N VAL A 284 -24.53 -11.67 12.91
CA VAL A 284 -24.11 -10.63 13.85
C VAL A 284 -24.30 -9.24 13.23
N GLY A 285 -24.06 -9.10 11.92
CA GLY A 285 -24.26 -7.86 11.17
C GLY A 285 -25.66 -7.72 10.56
N THR A 286 -25.83 -6.66 9.78
CA THR A 286 -27.08 -6.41 9.01
C THR A 286 -27.19 -7.34 7.79
N GLN A 287 -26.05 -7.79 7.27
CA GLN A 287 -25.92 -8.90 6.33
C GLN A 287 -24.55 -9.53 6.52
N ASP A 288 -24.54 -10.82 6.84
CA ASP A 288 -23.32 -11.61 7.00
C ASP A 288 -23.17 -12.62 5.87
N SER A 289 -21.95 -13.10 5.70
CA SER A 289 -21.64 -14.25 4.88
C SER A 289 -21.44 -15.50 5.71
N PHE A 290 -21.69 -16.66 5.09
CA PHE A 290 -21.36 -17.96 5.65
C PHE A 290 -20.63 -18.81 4.60
N VAL A 291 -19.71 -19.65 5.04
CA VAL A 291 -19.11 -20.73 4.26
C VAL A 291 -19.58 -22.07 4.82
N LEU A 292 -20.33 -22.79 4.01
CA LEU A 292 -20.81 -24.14 4.27
C LEU A 292 -19.77 -25.15 3.77
N THR A 293 -19.42 -26.14 4.59
CA THR A 293 -18.54 -27.26 4.18
C THR A 293 -19.31 -28.58 4.13
N LEU A 294 -19.27 -29.25 2.99
CA LEU A 294 -19.90 -30.54 2.73
C LEU A 294 -18.87 -31.59 2.29
N SER A 295 -19.17 -32.85 2.58
CA SER A 295 -18.47 -33.99 1.95
C SER A 295 -18.92 -34.21 0.49
N SER A 296 -18.13 -34.95 -0.29
CA SER A 296 -18.45 -35.41 -1.66
C SER A 296 -19.76 -36.19 -1.83
N ALA A 297 -20.37 -36.62 -0.72
CA ALA A 297 -21.67 -37.29 -0.65
C ALA A 297 -22.81 -36.38 -0.15
N GLY A 298 -22.59 -35.06 -0.10
CA GLY A 298 -23.57 -34.05 0.32
C GLY A 298 -23.78 -33.95 1.84
N ALA A 299 -23.16 -34.81 2.65
CA ALA A 299 -23.31 -34.75 4.10
C ALA A 299 -22.55 -33.54 4.68
N PHE A 300 -23.26 -32.75 5.48
CA PHE A 300 -22.78 -31.57 6.22
C PHE A 300 -21.57 -31.89 7.10
N GLN A 301 -20.61 -30.96 7.15
CA GLN A 301 -19.44 -31.03 8.04
C GLN A 301 -19.37 -29.82 8.99
N SER A 302 -19.43 -28.60 8.45
CA SER A 302 -19.40 -27.35 9.23
C SER A 302 -20.12 -26.21 8.51
N ILE A 303 -20.44 -25.16 9.26
CA ILE A 303 -20.78 -23.83 8.75
C ILE A 303 -19.93 -22.82 9.50
N GLU A 304 -19.38 -21.85 8.79
CA GLU A 304 -18.47 -20.83 9.32
C GLU A 304 -18.97 -19.44 8.96
N GLY A 305 -19.13 -18.56 9.95
CA GLY A 305 -19.64 -17.20 9.77
C GLY A 305 -18.55 -16.18 9.44
N TYR A 306 -18.95 -15.11 8.75
CA TYR A 306 -18.16 -13.92 8.44
C TYR A 306 -19.10 -12.72 8.56
N GLY A 307 -18.99 -11.97 9.66
CA GLY A 307 -19.96 -10.97 10.08
C GLY A 307 -19.37 -9.97 11.07
N ILE A 308 -19.92 -8.77 11.10
CA ILE A 308 -19.44 -7.62 11.87
C ILE A 308 -20.68 -6.86 12.38
N ALA A 309 -20.72 -6.55 13.67
CA ALA A 309 -21.88 -5.93 14.30
C ALA A 309 -22.31 -4.64 13.56
N ASN A 310 -23.61 -4.54 13.24
CA ASN A 310 -24.23 -3.42 12.51
C ASN A 310 -23.70 -3.14 11.08
N GLN A 311 -22.77 -3.92 10.54
CA GLN A 311 -22.17 -3.72 9.21
C GLN A 311 -22.67 -4.74 8.17
N VAL A 312 -21.99 -4.82 7.03
CA VAL A 312 -22.24 -5.76 5.92
C VAL A 312 -20.94 -6.47 5.57
N VAL A 313 -20.98 -7.80 5.41
CA VAL A 313 -19.85 -8.62 4.95
C VAL A 313 -20.30 -9.56 3.83
N VAL A 314 -19.67 -9.45 2.66
CA VAL A 314 -20.00 -10.22 1.46
C VAL A 314 -18.79 -10.99 0.95
N VAL A 315 -18.71 -12.27 1.26
CA VAL A 315 -17.83 -13.23 0.57
C VAL A 315 -18.35 -13.38 -0.86
N ARG A 316 -17.55 -12.90 -1.83
CA ARG A 316 -17.87 -12.95 -3.26
C ARG A 316 -17.37 -14.24 -3.89
N ASN A 317 -16.12 -14.59 -3.65
CA ASN A 317 -15.47 -15.72 -4.30
C ASN A 317 -14.71 -16.63 -3.33
N LEU A 318 -14.57 -17.89 -3.72
CA LEU A 318 -13.75 -18.89 -3.06
C LEU A 318 -12.71 -19.43 -4.06
N ALA A 319 -11.51 -19.77 -3.57
CA ALA A 319 -10.51 -20.48 -4.37
C ALA A 319 -9.86 -21.60 -3.53
N VAL A 320 -9.29 -22.62 -4.18
CA VAL A 320 -8.69 -23.77 -3.48
C VAL A 320 -7.40 -24.20 -4.16
N ASP A 321 -6.29 -24.26 -3.41
CA ASP A 321 -5.01 -24.71 -3.98
C ASP A 321 -4.94 -26.23 -4.20
N THR A 322 -3.89 -26.68 -4.87
CA THR A 322 -3.63 -28.10 -5.14
C THR A 322 -3.49 -28.95 -3.87
N ASN A 323 -3.20 -28.34 -2.71
CA ASN A 323 -3.11 -28.98 -1.40
C ASN A 323 -4.47 -29.09 -0.69
N GLY A 324 -5.49 -28.35 -1.13
CA GLY A 324 -6.82 -28.27 -0.51
C GLY A 324 -6.96 -27.15 0.53
N VAL A 325 -6.10 -26.14 0.52
CA VAL A 325 -6.25 -24.92 1.33
C VAL A 325 -7.32 -24.02 0.71
N LEU A 326 -8.33 -23.63 1.50
CA LEU A 326 -9.37 -22.71 1.09
C LEU A 326 -8.89 -21.25 1.20
N TYR A 327 -9.17 -20.47 0.15
CA TYR A 327 -9.05 -19.02 0.13
C TYR A 327 -10.45 -18.41 -0.01
N VAL A 328 -10.65 -17.24 0.60
CA VAL A 328 -11.95 -16.57 0.71
C VAL A 328 -11.77 -15.09 0.39
N GLY A 329 -12.43 -14.60 -0.66
CA GLY A 329 -12.37 -13.20 -1.09
C GLY A 329 -13.74 -12.52 -1.05
N GLY A 330 -13.76 -11.23 -0.76
CA GLY A 330 -15.01 -10.48 -0.64
C GLY A 330 -14.84 -8.99 -0.36
N THR A 331 -15.94 -8.36 0.04
CA THR A 331 -16.03 -6.93 0.38
C THR A 331 -16.63 -6.77 1.78
N PHE A 332 -16.13 -5.81 2.57
CA PHE A 332 -16.55 -5.57 3.96
C PHE A 332 -16.40 -4.09 4.39
N SER A 333 -17.03 -3.73 5.51
CA SER A 333 -16.85 -2.44 6.19
C SER A 333 -16.69 -2.65 7.70
N GLY A 334 -15.81 -1.88 8.35
CA GLY A 334 -15.44 -2.06 9.76
C GLY A 334 -14.37 -3.15 9.97
N THR A 335 -14.29 -3.69 11.18
CA THR A 335 -13.26 -4.65 11.59
C THR A 335 -13.77 -6.09 11.54
N LEU A 336 -13.13 -6.94 10.72
CA LEU A 336 -13.39 -8.38 10.65
C LEU A 336 -12.23 -9.14 11.31
N SER A 337 -12.50 -9.86 12.40
CA SER A 337 -11.51 -10.65 13.13
C SER A 337 -11.88 -12.13 13.22
N LYS A 338 -10.88 -13.00 13.23
CA LYS A 338 -11.07 -14.45 13.42
C LYS A 338 -9.77 -15.13 13.88
N ASN A 339 -9.84 -15.79 15.04
CA ASN A 339 -8.78 -16.60 15.66
C ASN A 339 -7.44 -15.89 15.89
N THR A 340 -6.65 -15.69 14.83
CA THR A 340 -5.26 -15.20 14.87
C THR A 340 -4.97 -14.11 13.83
N TRP A 341 -6.00 -13.57 13.20
CA TRP A 341 -5.91 -12.37 12.36
C TRP A 341 -7.09 -11.43 12.63
N SER A 342 -6.86 -10.15 12.38
CA SER A 342 -7.86 -9.09 12.33
C SER A 342 -7.53 -8.19 11.15
N ILE A 343 -8.56 -7.70 10.47
CA ILE A 343 -8.44 -6.75 9.36
C ILE A 343 -9.52 -5.68 9.48
N THR A 344 -9.19 -4.45 9.12
CA THR A 344 -10.10 -3.29 9.23
C THR A 344 -10.20 -2.62 7.88
N ALA A 345 -11.42 -2.43 7.37
CA ALA A 345 -11.65 -1.61 6.18
C ALA A 345 -11.30 -0.15 6.53
N ASN A 346 -10.23 0.39 5.93
CA ASN A 346 -9.61 1.66 6.27
C ASN A 346 -9.31 2.56 5.06
N LYS A 347 -9.71 2.17 3.84
CA LYS A 347 -9.49 2.95 2.62
C LYS A 347 -10.67 3.86 2.30
N GLY A 348 -11.89 3.38 2.50
CA GLY A 348 -13.06 4.24 2.71
C GLY A 348 -14.30 3.82 1.94
N GLY A 349 -15.32 3.36 2.68
CA GLY A 349 -16.55 2.82 2.11
C GLY A 349 -16.67 1.34 2.48
N SER A 350 -16.60 0.47 1.48
CA SER A 350 -16.41 -0.97 1.69
C SER A 350 -15.20 -1.42 0.88
N ASP A 351 -14.18 -1.91 1.57
CA ASP A 351 -12.90 -2.32 1.01
C ASP A 351 -12.96 -3.81 0.61
N ILE A 352 -12.02 -4.31 -0.20
CA ILE A 352 -11.90 -5.76 -0.44
C ILE A 352 -11.05 -6.44 0.63
N PHE A 353 -11.42 -7.68 0.96
CA PHE A 353 -10.62 -8.59 1.80
C PHE A 353 -10.27 -9.88 1.07
N VAL A 354 -9.14 -10.46 1.43
CA VAL A 354 -8.70 -11.77 0.96
C VAL A 354 -8.08 -12.55 2.12
N ILE A 355 -8.54 -13.78 2.35
CA ILE A 355 -8.20 -14.61 3.52
C ILE A 355 -7.72 -15.99 3.06
N LYS A 356 -6.68 -16.51 3.72
CA LYS A 356 -6.21 -17.90 3.58
C LYS A 356 -6.59 -18.72 4.80
N ASN A 357 -7.54 -19.65 4.66
CA ASN A 357 -7.95 -20.58 5.72
C ASN A 357 -6.99 -21.80 5.79
N GLY A 358 -5.73 -21.55 6.15
CA GLY A 358 -4.71 -22.57 6.37
C GLY A 358 -5.02 -23.54 7.52
N ALA A 359 -4.44 -24.75 7.47
CA ALA A 359 -4.73 -25.83 8.42
C ALA A 359 -4.12 -25.65 9.82
N THR A 360 -3.23 -24.67 10.00
CA THR A 360 -2.66 -24.24 11.28
C THR A 360 -2.63 -22.71 11.38
N PRO A 361 -2.59 -22.11 12.58
CA PRO A 361 -2.52 -20.65 12.72
C PRO A 361 -1.39 -19.98 11.92
N THR A 362 -0.20 -20.57 11.89
CA THR A 362 0.96 -20.10 11.11
C THR A 362 0.85 -20.30 9.59
N GLN A 363 -0.32 -20.74 9.09
CA GLN A 363 -0.66 -20.86 7.68
C GLN A 363 -1.91 -20.00 7.33
N GLN A 364 -2.46 -19.28 8.31
CA GLN A 364 -3.59 -18.39 8.13
C GLN A 364 -3.08 -16.94 8.03
N TRP A 365 -3.64 -16.20 7.09
CA TRP A 365 -3.46 -14.76 6.95
C TRP A 365 -4.73 -14.14 6.38
N ALA A 366 -4.88 -12.84 6.60
CA ALA A 366 -5.92 -12.01 6.01
C ALA A 366 -5.28 -10.71 5.52
N GLN A 367 -5.75 -10.19 4.39
CA GLN A 367 -5.24 -9.00 3.73
C GLN A 367 -6.39 -8.11 3.24
N ILE A 368 -6.11 -6.82 3.11
CA ILE A 368 -7.04 -5.80 2.62
C ILE A 368 -6.43 -5.04 1.44
N GLY A 369 -7.30 -4.55 0.57
CA GLY A 369 -6.97 -3.56 -0.44
C GLY A 369 -8.20 -2.70 -0.72
N GLY A 370 -8.00 -1.43 -1.06
CA GLY A 370 -9.14 -0.55 -1.34
C GLY A 370 -8.78 0.87 -1.74
N SER A 371 -9.82 1.58 -2.15
CA SER A 371 -9.88 3.00 -2.50
C SER A 371 -10.78 3.75 -1.52
N ASN A 372 -11.01 5.04 -1.74
CA ASN A 372 -11.99 5.85 -1.00
C ASN A 372 -13.43 5.73 -1.52
N THR A 373 -13.74 4.61 -2.17
CA THR A 373 -15.05 4.25 -2.70
C THR A 373 -15.33 2.77 -2.44
N ASN A 374 -16.59 2.34 -2.57
CA ASN A 374 -16.92 0.92 -2.45
C ASN A 374 -16.24 0.12 -3.56
N ASP A 375 -15.31 -0.76 -3.20
CA ASP A 375 -14.62 -1.68 -4.10
C ASP A 375 -15.25 -3.08 -4.04
N GLU A 376 -15.19 -3.80 -5.16
CA GLU A 376 -15.80 -5.12 -5.28
C GLU A 376 -14.83 -6.12 -5.92
N LEU A 377 -14.57 -7.21 -5.19
CA LEU A 377 -13.85 -8.37 -5.71
C LEU A 377 -14.80 -9.18 -6.61
N THR A 378 -14.33 -9.53 -7.81
CA THR A 378 -15.11 -10.12 -8.91
C THR A 378 -14.61 -11.49 -9.37
N GLY A 379 -13.41 -11.87 -8.95
CA GLY A 379 -12.81 -13.16 -9.28
C GLY A 379 -11.60 -13.43 -8.38
N LEU A 380 -11.36 -14.71 -8.09
CA LEU A 380 -10.27 -15.19 -7.23
C LEU A 380 -9.84 -16.59 -7.68
N ASP A 381 -8.56 -16.80 -7.95
CA ASP A 381 -8.02 -18.12 -8.28
C ASP A 381 -6.54 -18.24 -7.84
N VAL A 382 -6.00 -19.45 -7.74
CA VAL A 382 -4.67 -19.72 -7.17
C VAL A 382 -3.83 -20.62 -8.07
N ASN A 383 -2.65 -20.13 -8.47
CA ASN A 383 -1.77 -20.84 -9.40
C ASN A 383 -1.04 -22.02 -8.74
N SER A 384 -0.33 -22.83 -9.53
CA SER A 384 0.35 -24.03 -9.03
C SER A 384 1.51 -23.75 -8.06
N ALA A 385 2.01 -22.51 -8.01
CA ALA A 385 2.99 -22.06 -7.03
C ALA A 385 2.36 -21.60 -5.70
N GLY A 386 1.03 -21.47 -5.63
CA GLY A 386 0.29 -21.01 -4.46
C GLY A 386 0.24 -19.48 -4.31
N GLU A 387 0.62 -18.74 -5.36
CA GLU A 387 0.30 -17.32 -5.51
C GLU A 387 -1.18 -17.20 -5.88
N LEU A 388 -1.84 -16.24 -5.25
CA LEU A 388 -3.27 -15.99 -5.36
C LEU A 388 -3.49 -14.76 -6.25
N VAL A 389 -4.28 -14.91 -7.30
CA VAL A 389 -4.62 -13.85 -8.25
C VAL A 389 -6.08 -13.48 -8.05
N PHE A 390 -6.39 -12.18 -8.10
CA PHE A 390 -7.76 -11.68 -8.01
C PHE A 390 -8.09 -10.71 -9.15
N SER A 391 -9.39 -10.50 -9.39
CA SER A 391 -9.90 -9.41 -10.22
C SER A 391 -10.89 -8.54 -9.44
N ALA A 392 -10.90 -7.25 -9.73
CA ALA A 392 -11.82 -6.25 -9.19
C ALA A 392 -12.12 -5.17 -10.25
N PHE A 393 -12.94 -4.18 -9.90
CA PHE A 393 -13.00 -2.90 -10.61
C PHE A 393 -12.83 -1.75 -9.60
N ILE A 394 -12.26 -0.63 -10.05
CA ILE A 394 -11.88 0.48 -9.17
C ILE A 394 -12.33 1.83 -9.73
N GLN A 395 -12.68 2.76 -8.84
CA GLN A 395 -13.13 4.13 -9.15
C GLN A 395 -12.19 5.21 -8.60
N GLY A 396 -11.63 4.99 -7.39
CA GLY A 396 -10.54 5.79 -6.82
C GLY A 396 -9.19 5.09 -6.96
N THR A 397 -8.11 5.73 -6.49
CA THR A 397 -6.80 5.08 -6.33
C THR A 397 -6.93 3.92 -5.36
N PHE A 398 -6.62 2.71 -5.82
CA PHE A 398 -6.64 1.50 -5.02
C PHE A 398 -5.26 1.28 -4.39
N SER A 399 -5.22 1.01 -3.10
CA SER A 399 -3.99 0.81 -2.32
C SER A 399 -4.04 -0.49 -1.53
N ALA A 400 -2.97 -1.28 -1.58
CA ALA A 400 -2.92 -2.61 -0.98
C ALA A 400 -1.46 -2.99 -0.64
N GLY A 401 -1.16 -3.12 0.65
CA GLY A 401 0.24 -3.15 1.12
C GLY A 401 0.99 -1.87 0.73
N THR A 402 2.20 -2.02 0.19
CA THR A 402 3.01 -0.93 -0.37
C THR A 402 2.65 -0.56 -1.82
N LYS A 403 1.87 -1.38 -2.52
CA LYS A 403 1.51 -1.15 -3.93
C LYS A 403 0.24 -0.28 -4.00
N ALA A 404 0.21 0.68 -4.92
CA ALA A 404 -0.96 1.51 -5.19
C ALA A 404 -1.13 1.74 -6.70
N ILE A 405 -2.37 1.88 -7.16
CA ILE A 405 -2.68 2.02 -8.59
C ILE A 405 -3.90 2.91 -8.83
N THR A 406 -3.73 3.90 -9.70
CA THR A 406 -4.74 4.92 -9.98
C THR A 406 -5.46 4.63 -11.32
N PRO A 407 -6.81 4.64 -11.34
CA PRO A 407 -7.59 4.51 -12.57
C PRO A 407 -7.53 5.78 -13.41
N SER A 408 -7.99 5.65 -14.66
CA SER A 408 -8.01 6.70 -15.69
C SER A 408 -9.43 6.96 -16.24
N GLY A 409 -10.30 5.96 -16.20
CA GLY A 409 -11.72 6.06 -16.53
C GLY A 409 -12.60 6.42 -15.33
N SER A 410 -13.91 6.22 -15.48
CA SER A 410 -14.87 6.26 -14.36
C SER A 410 -14.87 4.96 -13.57
N TYR A 411 -14.63 3.85 -14.25
CA TYR A 411 -14.40 2.50 -13.72
C TYR A 411 -13.30 1.88 -14.58
N ASP A 412 -12.21 1.41 -13.99
CA ASP A 412 -11.22 0.59 -14.68
C ASP A 412 -11.10 -0.79 -14.02
N GLY A 413 -10.78 -1.83 -14.80
CA GLY A 413 -10.70 -3.21 -14.33
C GLY A 413 -9.34 -3.52 -13.70
N LEU A 414 -9.30 -3.86 -12.42
CA LEU A 414 -8.08 -4.21 -11.67
C LEU A 414 -7.85 -5.72 -11.65
N VAL A 415 -6.59 -6.14 -11.72
CA VAL A 415 -6.11 -7.46 -11.28
C VAL A 415 -4.87 -7.28 -10.39
N GLY A 416 -4.54 -8.29 -9.59
CA GLY A 416 -3.33 -8.27 -8.78
C GLY A 416 -2.97 -9.62 -8.20
N GLY A 417 -1.75 -9.71 -7.66
CA GLY A 417 -1.18 -10.92 -7.06
C GLY A 417 -0.90 -10.76 -5.57
N LEU A 418 -1.08 -11.87 -4.84
CA LEU A 418 -0.63 -12.03 -3.46
C LEU A 418 0.22 -13.30 -3.35
N SER A 419 1.38 -13.17 -2.69
CA SER A 419 2.30 -14.28 -2.44
C SER A 419 1.66 -15.38 -1.58
N PRO A 420 2.24 -16.60 -1.54
CA PRO A 420 1.75 -17.66 -0.66
C PRO A 420 1.69 -17.29 0.84
N SER A 421 2.47 -16.28 1.27
CA SER A 421 2.48 -15.72 2.64
C SER A 421 1.56 -14.51 2.83
N GLY A 422 0.84 -14.06 1.80
CA GLY A 422 -0.09 -12.94 1.89
C GLY A 422 0.56 -11.56 1.76
N SER A 423 1.68 -11.45 1.04
CA SER A 423 2.29 -10.17 0.68
C SER A 423 1.79 -9.77 -0.71
N TRP A 424 1.33 -8.54 -0.89
CA TRP A 424 0.95 -8.00 -2.21
C TRP A 424 2.18 -7.96 -3.12
N THR A 425 2.15 -8.69 -4.23
CA THR A 425 3.30 -8.82 -5.14
C THR A 425 3.26 -7.84 -6.30
N TRP A 426 2.07 -7.62 -6.88
CA TRP A 426 1.89 -6.76 -8.04
C TRP A 426 0.41 -6.35 -8.20
N LEU A 427 0.17 -5.23 -8.89
CA LEU A 427 -1.15 -4.73 -9.28
C LEU A 427 -1.08 -4.27 -10.75
N ASP A 428 -2.10 -4.57 -11.55
CA ASP A 428 -2.20 -4.07 -12.93
C ASP A 428 -3.65 -3.73 -13.29
N VAL A 429 -3.85 -2.61 -13.99
CA VAL A 429 -5.17 -2.05 -14.30
C VAL A 429 -5.39 -1.95 -15.81
N THR A 430 -6.54 -2.45 -16.23
CA THR A 430 -7.04 -2.42 -17.60
C THR A 430 -7.78 -1.11 -17.84
N ARG A 431 -7.04 -0.14 -18.37
CA ARG A 431 -7.46 1.27 -18.55
C ARG A 431 -8.32 1.51 -19.79
N SER A 432 -9.36 2.33 -19.65
CA SER A 432 -10.14 2.93 -20.75
C SER A 432 -10.62 4.35 -20.36
N PRO A 433 -10.84 5.28 -21.30
CA PRO A 433 -11.32 6.64 -20.98
C PRO A 433 -12.73 6.73 -20.33
N ASP A 434 -13.50 5.64 -20.33
CA ASP A 434 -14.90 5.62 -19.87
C ASP A 434 -15.16 4.52 -18.83
N PHE A 435 -15.42 3.28 -19.27
CA PHE A 435 -15.74 2.14 -18.39
C PHE A 435 -15.05 0.84 -18.83
N VAL A 436 -14.43 0.15 -17.87
CA VAL A 436 -14.02 -1.26 -17.89
C VAL A 436 -14.45 -1.91 -16.58
N VAL A 437 -15.08 -3.08 -16.65
CA VAL A 437 -15.54 -3.84 -15.48
C VAL A 437 -15.14 -5.30 -15.66
N ASN A 438 -14.35 -5.84 -14.74
CA ASN A 438 -14.07 -7.29 -14.66
C ASN A 438 -15.28 -8.01 -14.03
N TYR A 439 -15.55 -9.24 -14.47
CA TYR A 439 -16.66 -10.07 -14.00
C TYR A 439 -16.23 -11.46 -13.52
N GLY A 440 -15.00 -11.89 -13.81
CA GLY A 440 -14.48 -13.19 -13.36
C GLY A 440 -13.04 -13.43 -13.79
N LEU A 441 -12.41 -14.41 -13.16
CA LEU A 441 -11.01 -14.79 -13.34
C LEU A 441 -10.89 -16.32 -13.33
N ALA A 442 -10.01 -16.89 -14.17
CA ALA A 442 -9.63 -18.29 -14.11
C ALA A 442 -8.15 -18.47 -14.49
N ILE A 443 -7.50 -19.50 -13.96
CA ILE A 443 -6.10 -19.86 -14.26
C ILE A 443 -6.06 -21.23 -14.97
N ASP A 444 -5.25 -21.34 -16.02
CA ASP A 444 -5.10 -22.58 -16.80
C ASP A 444 -4.04 -23.54 -16.21
N SER A 445 -3.96 -24.74 -16.77
CA SER A 445 -2.98 -25.76 -16.35
C SER A 445 -1.49 -25.42 -16.61
N ASN A 446 -1.18 -24.25 -17.19
CA ASN A 446 0.17 -23.72 -17.43
C ASN A 446 0.49 -22.51 -16.54
N ASP A 447 -0.37 -22.19 -15.55
CA ASP A 447 -0.38 -20.98 -14.70
C ASP A 447 -0.74 -19.66 -15.41
N ILE A 448 -1.26 -19.70 -16.64
CA ILE A 448 -1.73 -18.48 -17.33
C ILE A 448 -3.07 -18.06 -16.73
N ALA A 449 -3.17 -16.82 -16.26
CA ALA A 449 -4.40 -16.24 -15.76
C ALA A 449 -5.16 -15.54 -16.88
N ALA A 450 -6.49 -15.65 -16.90
CA ALA A 450 -7.35 -14.85 -17.76
C ALA A 450 -8.52 -14.24 -17.00
N THR A 451 -8.67 -12.92 -17.13
CA THR A 451 -9.85 -12.20 -16.65
C THR A 451 -10.83 -11.96 -17.79
N VAL A 452 -12.12 -12.03 -17.49
CA VAL A 452 -13.21 -11.65 -18.40
C VAL A 452 -13.86 -10.37 -17.89
N GLY A 453 -14.20 -9.46 -18.82
CA GLY A 453 -14.85 -8.20 -18.47
C GLY A 453 -15.69 -7.60 -19.59
N ALA A 454 -16.39 -6.52 -19.29
CA ALA A 454 -17.10 -5.70 -20.27
C ALA A 454 -16.54 -4.28 -20.30
N PHE A 455 -16.61 -3.63 -21.46
CA PHE A 455 -16.11 -2.27 -21.66
C PHE A 455 -16.99 -1.47 -22.62
N ALA A 456 -17.06 -0.15 -22.42
CA ALA A 456 -18.15 0.63 -23.00
C ALA A 456 -17.88 2.12 -23.25
N ASN A 457 -18.43 2.61 -24.39
CA ASN A 457 -19.09 3.91 -24.52
C ASN A 457 -18.32 5.15 -23.96
N GLN A 458 -17.39 5.78 -24.70
CA GLN A 458 -17.69 6.82 -25.71
C GLN A 458 -16.69 6.92 -26.88
N ASN A 459 -17.14 6.54 -28.08
CA ASN A 459 -16.67 7.09 -29.38
C ASN A 459 -15.15 7.10 -29.71
N PRO A 460 -14.50 5.93 -29.86
CA PRO A 460 -14.86 4.62 -29.35
C PRO A 460 -14.06 4.30 -28.07
N ALA A 461 -14.64 3.51 -27.15
CA ALA A 461 -13.88 2.98 -26.03
C ALA A 461 -12.81 1.99 -26.55
N THR A 462 -11.60 2.05 -25.97
CA THR A 462 -10.47 1.20 -26.35
C THR A 462 -9.75 0.71 -25.11
N ILE A 463 -9.38 -0.57 -25.11
CA ILE A 463 -8.48 -1.17 -24.12
C ILE A 463 -7.19 -1.56 -24.84
N SER A 464 -6.04 -1.32 -24.21
CA SER A 464 -4.74 -1.81 -24.69
C SER A 464 -4.01 -2.57 -23.59
N LYS A 465 -3.35 -3.67 -23.97
CA LYS A 465 -2.44 -4.46 -23.13
C LYS A 465 -1.23 -4.87 -23.98
N GLY A 466 -0.03 -4.53 -23.52
CA GLY A 466 1.19 -4.63 -24.30
C GLY A 466 1.05 -3.96 -25.68
N THR A 467 1.31 -4.72 -26.74
CA THR A 467 1.18 -4.25 -28.14
C THR A 467 -0.22 -4.43 -28.74
N THR A 468 -1.19 -4.96 -28.00
CA THR A 468 -2.54 -5.28 -28.51
C THR A 468 -3.56 -4.26 -28.03
N THR A 469 -4.34 -3.70 -28.96
CA THR A 469 -5.46 -2.80 -28.69
C THR A 469 -6.75 -3.39 -29.26
N ILE A 470 -7.80 -3.47 -28.44
CA ILE A 470 -9.18 -3.74 -28.87
C ILE A 470 -10.04 -2.47 -28.79
N THR A 471 -11.09 -2.42 -29.59
CA THR A 471 -11.97 -1.26 -29.72
C THR A 471 -13.42 -1.70 -29.66
N ALA A 472 -14.24 -1.03 -28.85
CA ALA A 472 -15.67 -1.29 -28.77
C ALA A 472 -16.34 -1.04 -30.13
N ALA A 473 -17.08 -2.03 -30.60
CA ALA A 473 -17.90 -1.95 -31.81
C ALA A 473 -19.25 -1.27 -31.51
N GLY A 474 -19.73 -1.33 -30.26
CA GLY A 474 -21.08 -0.97 -29.86
C GLY A 474 -21.18 -0.22 -28.53
N ALA A 475 -22.11 -0.68 -27.66
CA ALA A 475 -22.41 -0.02 -26.39
C ALA A 475 -21.62 -0.64 -25.24
N TRP A 476 -21.96 -1.87 -24.84
CA TRP A 476 -21.16 -2.71 -23.94
C TRP A 476 -20.72 -3.95 -24.74
N ASP A 477 -19.42 -4.12 -24.90
CA ASP A 477 -18.80 -5.29 -25.55
C ASP A 477 -17.98 -6.07 -24.51
N THR A 478 -17.78 -7.37 -24.73
CA THR A 478 -17.01 -8.27 -23.86
C THR A 478 -15.53 -8.30 -24.26
N PHE A 479 -14.63 -8.46 -23.29
CA PHE A 479 -13.22 -8.78 -23.51
C PHE A 479 -12.76 -9.97 -22.66
N VAL A 480 -11.71 -10.64 -23.12
CA VAL A 480 -10.91 -11.59 -22.34
C VAL A 480 -9.46 -11.16 -22.45
N TRP A 481 -8.76 -11.09 -21.32
CA TRP A 481 -7.36 -10.71 -21.25
C TRP A 481 -6.59 -11.79 -20.51
N GLY A 482 -5.63 -12.41 -21.21
CA GLY A 482 -4.73 -13.44 -20.67
C GLY A 482 -3.32 -12.92 -20.45
N PHE A 483 -2.78 -13.18 -19.26
CA PHE A 483 -1.46 -12.72 -18.79
C PHE A 483 -0.76 -13.81 -17.96
N ASP A 484 0.57 -13.72 -17.81
CA ASP A 484 1.34 -14.62 -16.94
C ASP A 484 1.63 -13.91 -15.59
N PRO A 485 1.01 -14.33 -14.47
CA PRO A 485 1.20 -13.70 -13.16
C PRO A 485 2.67 -13.62 -12.73
N ALA A 486 3.48 -14.61 -13.10
CA ALA A 486 4.89 -14.67 -12.69
C ALA A 486 5.78 -13.66 -13.45
N MET A 487 5.24 -13.01 -14.47
CA MET A 487 5.89 -11.93 -15.22
C MET A 487 5.40 -10.54 -14.82
N LYS A 488 4.44 -10.45 -13.88
CA LYS A 488 3.93 -9.19 -13.31
C LYS A 488 4.63 -8.76 -12.02
N LYS A 489 5.37 -9.67 -11.37
CA LYS A 489 6.05 -9.42 -10.10
C LYS A 489 7.18 -8.39 -10.28
N ASP A 490 7.16 -7.35 -9.45
CA ASP A 490 8.30 -6.44 -9.24
C ASP A 490 8.62 -6.40 -7.73
N SER A 491 9.90 -6.48 -7.38
CA SER A 491 10.37 -6.80 -6.01
C SER A 491 10.70 -5.59 -5.16
N ASP A 492 11.32 -4.57 -5.75
CA ASP A 492 11.86 -3.38 -5.08
C ASP A 492 11.04 -2.11 -5.34
N THR A 493 9.95 -2.21 -6.12
CA THR A 493 8.96 -1.15 -6.38
C THR A 493 9.39 -0.06 -7.37
N ASP A 494 10.40 -0.30 -8.20
CA ASP A 494 10.91 0.68 -9.19
C ASP A 494 9.94 0.92 -10.39
N GLY A 495 9.15 -0.09 -10.77
CA GLY A 495 8.20 -0.05 -11.89
C GLY A 495 8.50 -1.02 -13.05
N VAL A 496 9.58 -1.80 -12.98
CA VAL A 496 10.01 -2.79 -13.96
C VAL A 496 9.83 -4.20 -13.37
N PRO A 497 9.13 -5.14 -14.04
CA PRO A 497 8.98 -6.50 -13.51
C PRO A 497 10.29 -7.30 -13.49
N ASP A 498 10.48 -8.14 -12.45
CA ASP A 498 11.66 -9.01 -12.18
C ASP A 498 12.22 -9.79 -13.40
N VAL A 499 11.38 -10.03 -14.40
CA VAL A 499 11.66 -10.86 -15.59
C VAL A 499 12.20 -10.07 -16.78
N THR A 500 12.15 -8.75 -16.68
CA THR A 500 12.66 -7.75 -17.64
C THR A 500 13.63 -6.76 -16.99
N ASP A 501 13.63 -6.71 -15.68
CA ASP A 501 14.52 -5.94 -14.83
C ASP A 501 15.94 -6.53 -14.83
N ASN A 502 16.94 -5.67 -15.01
CA ASN A 502 18.35 -6.02 -14.96
C ASN A 502 18.96 -5.93 -13.54
N CYS A 503 18.25 -5.33 -12.58
CA CYS A 503 18.57 -5.34 -11.16
C CYS A 503 17.37 -5.72 -10.25
N PRO A 504 16.81 -6.96 -10.32
CA PRO A 504 15.54 -7.40 -9.66
C PRO A 504 15.38 -7.32 -8.12
N THR A 505 16.25 -6.59 -7.43
CA THR A 505 16.20 -6.29 -5.99
C THR A 505 16.80 -4.93 -5.62
N VAL A 506 17.22 -4.09 -6.59
CA VAL A 506 17.82 -2.77 -6.37
C VAL A 506 17.24 -1.76 -7.37
N SER A 507 16.23 -1.02 -6.89
CA SER A 507 15.40 -0.10 -7.65
C SER A 507 16.19 0.81 -8.62
N ASN A 508 16.02 0.59 -9.93
CA ASN A 508 16.71 1.34 -10.99
C ASN A 508 15.80 1.64 -12.22
N PRO A 509 14.81 2.55 -12.10
CA PRO A 509 13.76 2.74 -13.12
C PRO A 509 14.23 3.17 -14.52
N SER A 510 15.50 3.54 -14.67
CA SER A 510 16.16 3.83 -15.95
C SER A 510 16.61 2.59 -16.71
N GLN A 511 16.79 1.45 -16.02
CA GLN A 511 17.36 0.20 -16.54
C GLN A 511 18.70 0.45 -17.25
N ALA A 512 19.55 1.25 -16.59
CA ALA A 512 20.90 1.53 -17.05
C ALA A 512 21.75 0.26 -16.97
N ASN A 513 22.58 0.07 -18.00
CA ASN A 513 23.54 -1.01 -18.17
C ASN A 513 24.57 -0.49 -19.20
N THR A 514 25.78 -0.22 -18.74
CA THR A 514 26.85 0.42 -19.53
C THR A 514 27.55 -0.57 -20.47
N ASP A 515 27.82 -1.81 -20.05
CA ASP A 515 28.60 -2.80 -20.81
C ASP A 515 27.79 -3.73 -21.74
N MET A 516 26.49 -3.85 -21.49
CA MET A 516 25.48 -4.72 -22.10
C MET A 516 25.51 -6.23 -21.69
N ASP A 517 25.89 -6.54 -20.44
CA ASP A 517 25.78 -7.87 -19.80
C ASP A 517 24.33 -8.19 -19.26
N GLY A 518 24.16 -9.15 -18.33
CA GLY A 518 22.91 -9.51 -17.68
C GLY A 518 22.56 -8.79 -16.36
N GLN A 519 23.39 -7.89 -15.85
CA GLN A 519 23.14 -7.03 -14.67
C GLN A 519 22.85 -5.58 -15.12
N GLY A 520 23.00 -4.59 -14.24
CA GLY A 520 22.88 -3.17 -14.59
C GLY A 520 23.54 -2.26 -13.56
N ASP A 521 23.68 -0.97 -13.91
CA ASP A 521 24.48 0.05 -13.18
C ASP A 521 24.01 0.35 -11.72
N ALA A 522 23.08 -0.43 -11.17
CA ALA A 522 22.63 -0.33 -9.78
C ALA A 522 22.94 -1.58 -8.95
N CYS A 523 23.38 -2.67 -9.59
CA CYS A 523 23.57 -3.97 -8.95
C CYS A 523 24.75 -4.79 -9.49
N ASP A 524 25.40 -4.35 -10.57
CA ASP A 524 26.77 -4.79 -10.83
C ASP A 524 27.75 -4.14 -9.83
N SER A 525 29.04 -4.39 -10.04
CA SER A 525 30.16 -3.90 -9.23
C SER A 525 31.41 -3.63 -10.07
N ASP A 526 31.24 -3.62 -11.39
CA ASP A 526 32.23 -3.55 -12.47
C ASP A 526 31.44 -3.07 -13.71
N ASP A 527 30.85 -1.87 -13.60
CA ASP A 527 29.77 -1.36 -14.48
C ASP A 527 30.12 -1.34 -15.99
N ASP A 528 31.40 -1.28 -16.36
CA ASP A 528 31.88 -1.34 -17.75
C ASP A 528 32.54 -2.69 -18.13
N ASN A 529 32.75 -3.61 -17.17
CA ASN A 529 33.48 -4.87 -17.31
C ASN A 529 34.95 -4.73 -17.76
N ASP A 530 35.71 -3.78 -17.20
CA ASP A 530 37.18 -3.74 -17.29
C ASP A 530 37.91 -4.61 -16.24
N GLY A 531 37.24 -5.00 -15.15
CA GLY A 531 37.82 -5.88 -14.14
C GLY A 531 38.58 -5.19 -13.00
N LEU A 532 38.51 -3.87 -12.90
CA LEU A 532 38.48 -3.15 -11.62
C LEU A 532 37.07 -3.29 -11.00
N THR A 533 36.78 -2.53 -9.95
CA THR A 533 35.41 -2.43 -9.41
C THR A 533 35.16 -0.98 -9.04
N ASP A 534 34.00 -0.42 -9.39
CA ASP A 534 33.62 1.00 -9.17
C ASP A 534 33.82 1.49 -7.72
N ASN A 535 33.83 0.57 -6.75
CA ASN A 535 34.09 0.86 -5.34
C ASN A 535 35.59 0.72 -4.92
N SER A 536 36.54 0.71 -5.87
CA SER A 536 37.94 0.33 -5.60
C SER A 536 39.05 1.12 -6.30
N GLY A 537 38.72 2.25 -6.94
CA GLY A 537 39.66 3.03 -7.77
C GLY A 537 39.44 2.74 -9.26
N ASP A 538 38.19 2.85 -9.68
CA ASP A 538 37.80 3.05 -11.06
C ASP A 538 37.10 4.43 -11.10
N ASP A 539 37.70 5.36 -11.83
CA ASP A 539 37.26 6.75 -11.98
C ASP A 539 36.49 6.97 -13.31
N CYS A 540 36.38 5.92 -14.15
CA CYS A 540 35.63 5.91 -15.41
C CYS A 540 34.40 4.96 -15.49
N PRO A 541 33.74 4.50 -14.39
CA PRO A 541 32.83 3.34 -14.39
C PRO A 541 31.59 3.47 -15.28
N ARG A 542 31.21 4.69 -15.70
CA ARG A 542 29.95 4.94 -16.42
C ARG A 542 30.13 5.86 -17.61
N ASN A 543 29.62 5.40 -18.76
CA ASN A 543 29.71 6.05 -20.08
C ASN A 543 31.08 5.98 -20.79
N GLY A 544 32.05 5.19 -20.29
CA GLY A 544 33.34 4.93 -20.94
C GLY A 544 33.30 3.85 -22.05
N GLN A 545 34.48 3.40 -22.51
CA GLN A 545 34.60 2.15 -23.28
C GLN A 545 34.39 0.96 -22.36
N PHE A 546 33.55 0.01 -22.76
CA PHE A 546 33.22 -1.18 -21.98
C PHE A 546 33.77 -2.48 -22.60
N ASN A 547 33.75 -3.58 -21.84
CA ASN A 547 34.18 -4.92 -22.23
C ASN A 547 35.64 -4.99 -22.72
N TRP A 548 36.55 -4.41 -21.95
CA TRP A 548 37.99 -4.44 -22.19
C TRP A 548 38.72 -5.10 -21.02
N THR A 549 39.86 -4.56 -20.56
CA THR A 549 40.52 -4.99 -19.30
C THR A 549 41.58 -3.97 -18.87
N SER A 550 41.59 -3.49 -17.62
CA SER A 550 42.74 -2.80 -17.00
C SER A 550 44.00 -3.68 -17.09
N THR A 551 44.97 -3.32 -17.94
CA THR A 551 46.25 -4.06 -18.02
C THR A 551 47.45 -3.18 -18.31
N GLN A 552 48.48 -3.36 -17.47
CA GLN A 552 49.71 -2.58 -17.43
C GLN A 552 50.93 -3.48 -17.69
N ASP A 553 51.69 -3.21 -18.76
CA ASP A 553 52.84 -4.01 -19.22
C ASP A 553 54.18 -3.25 -19.11
N PHE A 554 54.86 -3.41 -17.97
CA PHE A 554 56.18 -2.83 -17.72
C PHE A 554 57.31 -3.30 -18.66
N ASP A 555 57.19 -4.47 -19.32
CA ASP A 555 58.20 -4.95 -20.28
C ASP A 555 57.99 -4.31 -21.67
N MET A 556 56.77 -3.85 -21.98
CA MET A 556 56.41 -3.12 -23.20
C MET A 556 55.28 -2.09 -22.93
N PRO A 557 55.56 -0.87 -22.45
CA PRO A 557 54.52 0.11 -22.08
C PRO A 557 53.47 0.42 -23.16
N SER A 558 53.83 0.32 -24.44
CA SER A 558 52.91 0.42 -25.58
C SER A 558 52.04 -0.83 -25.83
N ASN A 559 51.90 -1.68 -24.82
CA ASN A 559 51.10 -2.91 -24.81
C ASN A 559 50.24 -2.99 -23.53
N SER A 560 50.30 -1.96 -22.67
CA SER A 560 49.23 -1.64 -21.73
C SER A 560 47.94 -1.25 -22.48
N THR A 561 46.81 -1.39 -21.81
CA THR A 561 45.49 -0.86 -22.20
C THR A 561 45.02 0.28 -21.32
N ASP A 562 45.62 0.37 -20.13
CA ASP A 562 45.52 1.41 -19.10
C ASP A 562 46.90 1.39 -18.42
N TRP A 563 47.49 2.56 -18.17
CA TRP A 563 48.88 2.68 -17.75
C TRP A 563 49.09 2.71 -16.23
N ASP A 564 48.22 3.34 -15.44
CA ASP A 564 48.37 3.55 -13.99
C ASP A 564 47.41 2.70 -13.12
N ARG A 565 46.23 2.38 -13.66
CA ARG A 565 45.06 1.64 -13.14
C ARG A 565 44.04 2.47 -12.39
N ASP A 566 43.54 3.53 -13.02
CA ASP A 566 42.35 4.27 -12.62
C ASP A 566 41.05 3.82 -13.31
N GLY A 567 41.08 2.82 -14.20
CA GLY A 567 39.90 2.37 -14.97
C GLY A 567 39.56 3.24 -16.19
N CYS A 568 40.30 4.33 -16.43
CA CYS A 568 40.18 5.13 -17.64
C CYS A 568 41.10 4.58 -18.75
N LYS A 569 40.57 4.53 -19.97
CA LYS A 569 41.21 3.78 -21.06
C LYS A 569 42.12 4.63 -21.95
N ASP A 570 43.44 4.40 -21.84
CA ASP A 570 44.59 4.96 -22.59
C ASP A 570 44.27 5.68 -23.93
N ASP A 571 43.51 5.03 -24.82
CA ASP A 571 43.36 5.42 -26.23
C ASP A 571 41.94 5.90 -26.59
N ALA A 572 41.07 6.14 -25.60
CA ALA A 572 39.66 6.45 -25.80
C ALA A 572 39.05 7.49 -24.83
N GLU A 573 39.18 7.29 -23.51
CA GLU A 573 38.63 8.20 -22.48
C GLU A 573 39.69 8.87 -21.64
N ASP A 574 40.79 8.17 -21.33
CA ASP A 574 41.92 8.74 -20.61
C ASP A 574 42.57 9.90 -21.38
N ASN A 575 43.00 10.93 -20.64
CA ASN A 575 43.76 12.06 -21.14
C ASN A 575 44.99 12.42 -20.27
N ASP A 576 45.37 11.62 -19.25
CA ASP A 576 46.45 11.81 -18.27
C ASP A 576 46.99 10.44 -17.78
N MET A 577 47.85 9.77 -18.58
CA MET A 577 48.14 8.33 -18.45
C MET A 577 48.77 7.88 -17.14
N ASP A 578 49.48 8.76 -16.42
CA ASP A 578 50.15 8.45 -15.14
C ASP A 578 49.36 8.96 -13.91
N ASN A 579 48.22 9.64 -14.13
CA ASN A 579 47.49 10.48 -13.16
C ASN A 579 48.42 11.44 -12.40
N ASP A 580 49.25 12.15 -13.15
CA ASP A 580 50.19 13.14 -12.62
C ASP A 580 49.59 14.56 -12.63
N GLY A 581 48.55 14.82 -13.42
CA GLY A 581 47.87 16.10 -13.55
C GLY A 581 48.20 16.85 -14.86
N ILE A 582 49.15 16.36 -15.66
CA ILE A 582 49.54 16.93 -16.95
C ILE A 582 48.97 16.07 -18.08
N LEU A 583 48.01 16.63 -18.82
CA LEU A 583 47.35 15.89 -19.91
C LEU A 583 48.35 15.38 -20.97
N ASN A 584 48.14 14.14 -21.43
CA ASN A 584 48.83 13.36 -22.50
C ASN A 584 49.20 14.11 -23.79
N ALA A 585 48.64 15.30 -24.02
CA ALA A 585 48.90 16.15 -25.19
C ALA A 585 49.97 17.23 -24.95
N ASN A 586 50.27 17.51 -23.67
CA ASN A 586 51.26 18.46 -23.19
C ASN A 586 52.45 17.72 -22.55
N ASP A 587 52.19 16.59 -21.91
CA ASP A 587 53.18 15.71 -21.26
C ASP A 587 54.25 15.18 -22.24
N VAL A 588 55.51 15.19 -21.79
CA VAL A 588 56.70 14.74 -22.50
C VAL A 588 57.10 13.29 -22.17
N CYS A 589 56.71 12.77 -21.00
CA CYS A 589 56.89 11.38 -20.58
C CYS A 589 55.63 10.70 -19.98
N PRO A 590 54.47 10.67 -20.70
CA PRO A 590 53.19 10.12 -20.25
C PRO A 590 53.13 8.58 -20.16
N ARG A 591 54.26 7.94 -19.79
CA ARG A 591 54.40 6.57 -19.25
C ARG A 591 55.66 6.50 -18.38
N SER A 592 55.63 7.04 -17.16
CA SER A 592 56.76 7.06 -16.20
C SER A 592 57.42 5.68 -16.05
N PRO A 593 58.71 5.49 -16.43
CA PRO A 593 59.36 4.17 -16.39
C PRO A 593 59.63 3.56 -14.98
N TYR A 594 59.04 4.08 -13.89
CA TYR A 594 59.17 3.49 -12.55
C TYR A 594 58.23 2.31 -12.27
N GLN A 595 58.51 1.58 -11.17
CA GLN A 595 57.72 0.43 -10.74
C GLN A 595 57.53 0.40 -9.21
N PRO A 596 56.28 0.46 -8.70
CA PRO A 596 55.06 0.78 -9.44
C PRO A 596 55.15 2.19 -10.11
N PRO A 597 54.21 2.56 -11.00
CA PRO A 597 53.94 3.98 -11.27
C PRO A 597 53.58 4.67 -9.95
N ARG A 598 53.44 5.99 -9.95
CA ARG A 598 53.39 6.79 -8.72
C ARG A 598 52.04 7.50 -8.58
N PRO A 599 50.92 6.83 -8.22
CA PRO A 599 49.56 7.41 -8.21
C PRO A 599 49.31 8.28 -6.97
N THR A 600 50.38 8.95 -6.52
CA THR A 600 50.47 9.89 -5.40
C THR A 600 51.60 10.90 -5.64
N TRP A 601 52.18 10.93 -6.84
CA TRP A 601 53.09 11.98 -7.28
C TRP A 601 52.39 12.65 -8.45
N THR A 602 51.82 13.82 -8.17
CA THR A 602 51.37 14.74 -9.21
C THR A 602 52.52 15.66 -9.59
N SER A 603 52.56 16.13 -10.83
CA SER A 603 53.37 17.29 -11.21
C SER A 603 53.11 18.44 -10.23
N ASN A 604 54.18 19.09 -9.81
CA ASN A 604 54.15 20.25 -8.91
C ASN A 604 55.53 20.91 -8.85
N GLU A 605 55.53 22.24 -8.70
CA GLU A 605 56.66 23.21 -8.67
C GLU A 605 57.87 22.85 -7.76
N SER A 606 57.83 21.74 -7.02
CA SER A 606 58.91 21.28 -6.13
C SER A 606 59.55 19.94 -6.52
N THR A 607 59.04 19.29 -7.57
CA THR A 607 59.53 17.99 -8.10
C THR A 607 59.27 17.73 -9.59
N ASP A 608 58.50 18.60 -10.24
CA ASP A 608 58.51 18.87 -11.67
C ASP A 608 58.50 20.42 -11.75
N VAL A 609 59.59 21.00 -12.25
CA VAL A 609 59.86 22.45 -12.13
C VAL A 609 59.48 23.23 -13.39
N ASP A 610 59.27 22.58 -14.53
CA ASP A 610 58.78 23.23 -15.76
C ASP A 610 57.32 22.88 -16.13
N GLY A 611 56.78 21.79 -15.57
CA GLY A 611 55.42 21.33 -15.78
C GLY A 611 55.24 20.46 -17.02
N ASP A 612 56.30 19.82 -17.55
CA ASP A 612 56.21 18.94 -18.72
C ASP A 612 55.78 17.50 -18.41
N GLY A 613 55.47 17.19 -17.14
CA GLY A 613 55.12 15.85 -16.64
C GLY A 613 56.33 15.04 -16.16
N CYS A 614 57.55 15.51 -16.46
CA CYS A 614 58.77 14.78 -16.11
C CYS A 614 59.41 15.24 -14.79
N ARG A 615 59.79 14.23 -14.00
CA ARG A 615 60.24 14.41 -12.63
C ARG A 615 61.73 14.72 -12.55
N ASP A 616 62.10 15.99 -12.36
CA ASP A 616 63.48 16.52 -12.38
C ASP A 616 64.53 15.59 -11.74
N ILE A 617 64.37 15.24 -10.47
CA ILE A 617 65.39 14.46 -9.73
C ILE A 617 65.70 13.05 -10.31
N ASP A 618 64.82 12.42 -11.10
CA ASP A 618 65.05 11.05 -11.59
C ASP A 618 64.47 10.61 -12.95
N GLU A 619 63.77 11.46 -13.71
CA GLU A 619 63.21 11.14 -15.04
C GLU A 619 63.53 12.15 -16.14
N ASP A 620 63.56 13.45 -15.83
CA ASP A 620 63.94 14.50 -16.78
C ASP A 620 65.49 14.65 -16.93
N ILE A 621 65.90 15.51 -17.88
CA ILE A 621 67.26 15.87 -18.28
C ILE A 621 67.38 17.36 -18.69
N ASN A 622 66.42 18.20 -18.28
CA ASN A 622 66.29 19.61 -18.61
C ASN A 622 65.41 20.31 -17.54
N ASP A 623 65.74 20.12 -16.25
CA ASP A 623 64.90 20.33 -15.04
C ASP A 623 64.05 21.63 -14.98
N ASP A 624 64.28 22.62 -15.84
CA ASP A 624 63.56 23.89 -15.91
C ASP A 624 63.08 24.31 -17.31
N GLY A 625 62.84 23.37 -18.24
CA GLY A 625 62.10 23.60 -19.49
C GLY A 625 62.75 24.54 -20.51
N ASP A 626 63.98 24.97 -20.24
CA ASP A 626 64.68 26.01 -20.97
C ASP A 626 65.21 25.52 -22.35
N LEU A 627 65.90 26.39 -23.08
CA LEU A 627 66.60 26.10 -24.33
C LEU A 627 68.00 25.46 -24.11
N PHE A 628 68.38 25.10 -22.88
CA PHE A 628 69.72 24.64 -22.50
C PHE A 628 69.71 23.46 -21.49
N ASP A 629 69.76 22.21 -21.97
CA ASP A 629 69.81 21.00 -21.12
C ASP A 629 70.88 21.08 -20.02
N ASP A 630 70.50 20.81 -18.75
CA ASP A 630 71.08 21.33 -17.47
C ASP A 630 72.60 21.17 -17.31
N THR A 631 73.19 20.24 -18.04
CA THR A 631 74.66 20.11 -18.18
C THR A 631 75.33 21.27 -18.93
N SER A 632 74.54 22.18 -19.50
CA SER A 632 74.91 23.32 -20.34
C SER A 632 74.66 24.68 -19.70
N ASP A 633 73.84 24.73 -18.65
CA ASP A 633 73.25 25.95 -18.11
C ASP A 633 74.04 26.55 -16.91
N ASP A 634 73.78 27.83 -16.58
CA ASP A 634 74.34 28.56 -15.44
C ASP A 634 73.35 28.68 -14.23
N CYS A 635 72.03 28.46 -14.42
CA CYS A 635 71.00 28.42 -13.36
C CYS A 635 69.99 27.24 -13.54
N PRO A 636 70.45 25.96 -13.53
CA PRO A 636 69.75 24.83 -14.19
C PRO A 636 68.53 24.22 -13.45
N THR A 637 67.81 25.02 -12.66
CA THR A 637 66.53 24.68 -12.00
C THR A 637 65.70 25.96 -11.78
N GLU A 638 65.84 26.95 -12.68
CA GLU A 638 65.25 28.31 -12.62
C GLU A 638 65.07 28.87 -14.05
N PHE A 639 63.99 28.46 -14.75
CA PHE A 639 63.68 28.74 -16.17
C PHE A 639 64.26 30.08 -16.68
N GLY A 640 65.10 29.99 -17.71
CA GLY A 640 66.30 30.83 -17.77
C GLY A 640 66.54 31.58 -19.08
N ASN A 641 65.48 31.94 -19.83
CA ASN A 641 65.55 32.38 -21.23
C ASN A 641 66.46 33.60 -21.57
N SER A 642 67.09 34.22 -20.58
CA SER A 642 67.81 35.49 -20.68
C SER A 642 68.84 35.54 -21.81
N THR A 643 68.70 36.54 -22.68
CA THR A 643 69.59 36.71 -23.84
C THR A 643 70.58 37.87 -23.68
N GLN A 644 70.40 38.73 -22.69
CA GLN A 644 71.39 39.74 -22.26
C GLN A 644 71.42 39.86 -20.73
N GLY A 645 72.60 40.15 -20.19
CA GLY A 645 72.87 40.08 -18.75
C GLY A 645 73.60 38.77 -18.43
N GLN A 646 72.93 37.87 -17.72
CA GLN A 646 73.26 36.45 -17.64
C GLN A 646 72.63 35.68 -18.83
N THR A 647 72.67 34.35 -18.82
CA THR A 647 72.12 33.47 -19.87
C THR A 647 71.85 32.12 -19.23
N GLY A 648 70.70 31.51 -19.49
CA GLY A 648 70.26 30.34 -18.72
C GLY A 648 69.70 30.66 -17.34
N CYS A 649 69.62 31.96 -17.01
CA CYS A 649 69.17 32.41 -15.69
C CYS A 649 67.93 33.30 -15.82
N PRO A 650 67.15 33.44 -14.74
CA PRO A 650 65.92 34.22 -14.75
C PRO A 650 66.07 35.61 -15.38
N ASP A 651 65.39 35.74 -16.52
CA ASP A 651 64.80 36.97 -17.03
C ASP A 651 63.36 37.00 -16.46
N SER A 652 63.23 37.18 -15.13
CA SER A 652 61.93 37.28 -14.45
C SER A 652 61.16 38.55 -14.83
N ASP A 653 61.85 39.48 -15.48
CA ASP A 653 61.28 40.60 -16.22
C ASP A 653 61.03 40.21 -17.70
N GLY A 654 61.97 39.55 -18.38
CA GLY A 654 61.74 39.01 -19.72
C GLY A 654 61.68 40.07 -20.83
N ASP A 655 61.98 41.35 -20.55
CA ASP A 655 62.24 42.38 -21.57
C ASP A 655 63.54 42.07 -22.35
N GLY A 656 64.35 41.17 -21.79
CA GLY A 656 65.60 40.63 -22.31
C GLY A 656 66.81 41.05 -21.50
N TRP A 657 66.64 41.39 -20.21
CA TRP A 657 67.68 41.84 -19.27
C TRP A 657 67.57 41.12 -17.92
N SER A 658 68.27 39.98 -17.80
CA SER A 658 68.33 39.18 -16.55
C SER A 658 68.39 40.05 -15.27
N ASN A 659 67.51 39.74 -14.32
CA ASN A 659 67.12 40.48 -13.11
C ASN A 659 68.14 41.46 -12.50
N THR A 660 69.40 41.06 -12.40
CA THR A 660 70.48 41.84 -11.73
C THR A 660 70.81 43.21 -12.34
N LEU A 661 70.17 43.62 -13.45
CA LEU A 661 70.45 44.86 -14.18
C LEU A 661 69.23 45.77 -14.47
N ASP A 662 68.04 45.36 -14.06
CA ASP A 662 66.77 46.09 -14.17
C ASP A 662 66.55 47.04 -12.94
N ASP A 663 65.83 48.15 -13.12
CA ASP A 663 65.48 49.15 -12.09
C ASP A 663 64.26 48.72 -11.23
N CYS A 664 63.39 47.84 -11.74
CA CYS A 664 62.39 47.08 -10.98
C CYS A 664 62.65 45.56 -11.10
N PRO A 665 63.82 45.06 -10.65
CA PRO A 665 64.60 43.90 -11.12
C PRO A 665 63.95 42.51 -11.32
N ASN A 666 62.65 42.36 -11.18
CA ASN A 666 61.87 41.13 -11.33
C ASN A 666 60.40 41.52 -11.66
N GLN A 667 60.20 42.44 -12.61
CA GLN A 667 58.91 43.09 -12.89
C GLN A 667 58.80 43.51 -14.38
N PRO A 668 58.23 42.67 -15.28
CA PRO A 668 58.36 42.78 -16.75
C PRO A 668 58.27 44.18 -17.38
N GLY A 669 59.43 44.69 -17.79
CA GLY A 669 59.78 46.10 -17.77
C GLY A 669 59.40 46.92 -19.00
N ASN A 670 58.14 46.95 -19.41
CA ASN A 670 57.73 47.74 -20.58
C ASN A 670 57.49 49.25 -20.30
N SER A 671 57.39 49.68 -19.03
CA SER A 671 56.76 50.96 -18.62
C SER A 671 57.25 52.24 -19.32
N THR A 672 56.32 53.11 -19.73
CA THR A 672 56.68 54.32 -20.51
C THR A 672 56.21 55.69 -19.98
N LEU A 673 55.19 55.77 -19.12
CA LEU A 673 54.73 57.02 -18.48
C LEU A 673 54.99 56.97 -16.96
N GLY A 674 54.22 57.71 -16.15
CA GLY A 674 54.43 57.85 -14.70
C GLY A 674 55.76 58.51 -14.31
N GLY A 675 56.84 57.72 -14.31
CA GLY A 675 58.19 58.17 -13.99
C GLY A 675 59.22 57.07 -13.69
N LYS A 676 58.87 55.79 -13.88
CA LYS A 676 59.79 54.65 -13.80
C LYS A 676 60.03 54.03 -15.19
N ASN A 677 61.03 53.15 -15.28
CA ASN A 677 61.58 52.62 -16.52
C ASN A 677 62.05 51.19 -16.26
N ALA A 678 61.79 50.27 -17.20
CA ALA A 678 61.94 48.83 -16.95
C ALA A 678 61.17 48.38 -15.68
N CYS A 679 60.07 49.07 -15.38
CA CYS A 679 59.11 48.55 -14.43
C CYS A 679 57.92 48.02 -15.20
N LEU A 680 57.14 47.22 -14.52
CA LEU A 680 55.89 46.74 -15.06
C LEU A 680 54.90 47.92 -15.18
N ASP A 681 54.04 47.74 -16.18
CA ASP A 681 53.00 48.58 -16.80
C ASP A 681 52.15 47.47 -17.43
N SER A 682 51.59 46.61 -16.56
CA SER A 682 51.22 45.22 -16.87
C SER A 682 50.12 45.15 -17.91
N ASP A 683 49.19 46.10 -17.76
CA ASP A 683 48.02 46.30 -18.58
C ASP A 683 48.33 46.94 -19.96
N GLY A 684 49.45 47.66 -20.05
CA GLY A 684 49.89 48.40 -21.24
C GLY A 684 49.09 49.68 -21.53
N ASP A 685 48.38 50.26 -20.56
CA ASP A 685 47.81 51.61 -20.65
C ASP A 685 48.94 52.66 -20.84
N GLY A 686 50.06 52.46 -20.15
CA GLY A 686 51.22 53.34 -20.11
C GLY A 686 51.64 53.83 -18.72
N TRP A 687 50.83 53.67 -17.66
CA TRP A 687 51.26 53.94 -16.27
C TRP A 687 52.02 52.75 -15.69
N ALA A 688 53.05 53.04 -14.87
CA ALA A 688 53.73 52.00 -14.11
C ALA A 688 52.97 51.74 -12.81
N ASP A 689 52.73 50.47 -12.49
CA ASP A 689 51.83 49.93 -11.45
C ASP A 689 51.83 50.71 -10.12
N VAL A 690 53.03 51.14 -9.76
CA VAL A 690 53.42 51.79 -8.51
C VAL A 690 52.89 53.21 -8.31
N ASP A 691 52.26 53.79 -9.33
CA ASP A 691 51.51 55.05 -9.30
C ASP A 691 50.06 54.85 -9.84
N ASP A 692 49.63 53.60 -10.06
CA ASP A 692 48.28 53.20 -10.47
C ASP A 692 47.50 52.56 -9.30
N ALA A 693 46.17 52.41 -9.44
CA ALA A 693 45.32 51.68 -8.50
C ALA A 693 45.03 50.23 -8.96
N PHE A 694 44.99 49.98 -10.28
CA PHE A 694 44.58 48.71 -10.88
C PHE A 694 45.53 48.26 -11.99
N SER A 695 46.82 48.18 -11.64
CA SER A 695 47.96 48.00 -12.56
C SER A 695 47.90 46.83 -13.55
N GLU A 696 47.04 45.84 -13.29
CA GLU A 696 46.90 44.62 -14.11
C GLU A 696 45.72 44.66 -15.09
N GLU A 697 44.80 45.65 -14.98
CA GLU A 697 43.54 45.66 -15.74
C GLU A 697 43.42 46.88 -16.68
N PRO A 698 43.57 46.72 -18.02
CA PRO A 698 43.70 47.82 -19.00
C PRO A 698 42.50 48.76 -19.17
N SER A 699 41.47 48.58 -18.34
CA SER A 699 40.24 49.37 -18.33
C SER A 699 39.97 50.06 -16.99
N GLN A 700 40.78 49.80 -15.96
CA GLN A 700 40.68 50.38 -14.62
C GLN A 700 41.99 51.10 -14.26
N TRP A 701 41.93 52.21 -13.53
CA TRP A 701 43.13 52.95 -13.08
C TRP A 701 42.88 53.87 -11.86
N ALA A 702 41.72 53.73 -11.23
CA ALA A 702 41.28 54.60 -10.14
C ALA A 702 40.29 53.89 -9.22
N ASP A 703 40.50 54.12 -7.93
CA ASP A 703 39.72 53.66 -6.77
C ASP A 703 39.36 54.94 -5.97
N ALA A 704 38.07 55.22 -5.78
CA ALA A 704 37.59 56.49 -5.23
C ALA A 704 37.54 56.53 -3.69
N ASP A 705 37.23 55.42 -3.02
CA ASP A 705 37.01 55.34 -1.58
C ASP A 705 37.86 54.30 -0.83
N GLY A 706 38.46 53.34 -1.53
CA GLY A 706 39.67 52.63 -1.09
C GLY A 706 39.52 51.15 -0.81
N ASP A 707 38.62 50.43 -1.48
CA ASP A 707 38.30 49.02 -1.19
C ASP A 707 39.06 47.99 -2.03
N GLY A 708 39.30 48.28 -3.31
CA GLY A 708 39.89 47.33 -4.27
C GLY A 708 39.04 47.06 -5.51
N TYR A 709 37.97 47.80 -5.78
CA TYR A 709 37.17 47.71 -7.00
C TYR A 709 37.23 48.98 -7.87
N GLY A 710 37.01 48.82 -9.17
CA GLY A 710 37.42 49.83 -10.16
C GLY A 710 36.33 50.83 -10.58
N ASP A 711 36.62 52.12 -10.42
CA ASP A 711 35.78 53.30 -10.72
C ASP A 711 35.06 53.29 -12.08
N ASN A 712 35.56 52.57 -13.10
CA ASN A 712 35.07 52.64 -14.48
C ASN A 712 33.93 51.62 -14.72
N PRO A 713 32.66 52.03 -14.92
CA PRO A 713 31.51 51.12 -15.15
C PRO A 713 31.47 50.54 -16.57
N SER A 714 32.64 50.36 -17.18
CA SER A 714 32.88 49.72 -18.46
C SER A 714 34.23 48.99 -18.52
N GLY A 715 34.88 48.80 -17.37
CA GLY A 715 36.03 47.92 -17.22
C GLY A 715 35.65 46.52 -16.73
N VAL A 716 36.68 45.70 -16.46
CA VAL A 716 36.53 44.44 -15.71
C VAL A 716 36.35 44.76 -14.22
N GLU A 717 35.61 43.91 -13.51
CA GLU A 717 35.37 43.97 -12.06
C GLU A 717 35.11 45.41 -11.56
N SER A 718 34.21 46.08 -12.29
CA SER A 718 33.82 47.46 -11.99
C SER A 718 32.91 47.51 -10.78
N ASP A 719 33.24 48.39 -9.86
CA ASP A 719 32.53 48.62 -8.60
C ASP A 719 31.04 48.97 -8.82
N ASP A 720 30.14 48.17 -8.22
CA ASP A 720 28.69 48.37 -8.23
C ASP A 720 28.22 49.41 -7.18
N CYS A 721 29.08 49.78 -6.22
CA CYS A 721 28.79 50.62 -5.06
C CYS A 721 29.49 52.01 -5.02
N SER A 722 30.71 52.21 -5.57
CA SER A 722 31.45 53.43 -6.03
C SER A 722 31.40 54.79 -5.28
N ASP A 723 30.75 54.85 -4.13
CA ASP A 723 30.76 55.94 -3.14
C ASP A 723 30.71 55.33 -1.70
N VAL A 724 30.76 53.99 -1.57
CA VAL A 724 30.55 53.17 -0.35
C VAL A 724 31.38 51.88 -0.36
N ALA A 725 32.71 52.00 -0.32
CA ALA A 725 33.71 50.95 -0.13
C ALA A 725 33.26 49.68 0.62
N GLY A 726 33.46 48.51 0.02
CA GLY A 726 33.12 47.19 0.55
C GLY A 726 33.88 46.02 -0.07
N ASP A 727 33.68 44.82 0.48
CA ASP A 727 34.52 43.63 0.26
C ASP A 727 33.78 42.40 -0.31
N SER A 728 32.51 42.56 -0.74
CA SER A 728 31.77 41.50 -1.45
C SER A 728 32.42 41.13 -2.79
N THR A 729 32.49 39.83 -3.05
CA THR A 729 33.19 39.20 -4.18
C THR A 729 32.30 38.35 -5.09
N ILE A 730 31.04 38.07 -4.69
CA ILE A 730 30.19 37.04 -5.34
C ILE A 730 28.99 37.63 -6.09
N ASP A 731 28.18 38.49 -5.48
CA ASP A 731 26.93 39.00 -6.08
C ASP A 731 27.01 40.46 -6.56
N ARG A 732 27.66 41.36 -5.80
CA ARG A 732 27.91 42.77 -6.17
C ARG A 732 29.30 43.21 -5.74
N LEU A 733 30.17 43.41 -6.71
CA LEU A 733 31.58 43.72 -6.49
C LEU A 733 31.75 45.13 -5.91
N GLY A 734 32.50 45.26 -4.81
CA GLY A 734 32.72 46.53 -4.10
C GLY A 734 31.60 46.97 -3.16
N CYS A 735 30.53 46.16 -3.03
CA CYS A 735 29.50 46.44 -2.04
C CYS A 735 29.89 45.85 -0.67
N LEU A 736 29.39 46.49 0.40
CA LEU A 736 29.67 46.10 1.79
C LEU A 736 29.27 44.63 2.04
N ASP A 737 30.17 43.90 2.68
CA ASP A 737 29.96 42.59 3.28
C ASP A 737 30.29 42.76 4.78
N THR A 738 29.38 42.39 5.69
CA THR A 738 29.55 42.65 7.13
C THR A 738 30.30 41.54 7.87
N ASP A 739 30.37 40.31 7.34
CA ASP A 739 30.96 39.17 8.02
C ASP A 739 32.08 38.43 7.25
N GLY A 740 32.11 38.54 5.92
CA GLY A 740 33.24 38.20 5.05
C GLY A 740 33.13 36.88 4.30
N ASP A 741 31.93 36.39 3.98
CA ASP A 741 31.75 35.21 3.11
C ASP A 741 31.81 35.52 1.60
N GLY A 742 31.64 36.78 1.21
CA GLY A 742 31.69 37.26 -0.17
C GLY A 742 30.36 37.75 -0.74
N HIS A 743 29.21 37.54 -0.08
CA HIS A 743 27.92 38.11 -0.46
C HIS A 743 27.66 39.50 0.18
N SER A 744 26.85 40.33 -0.47
CA SER A 744 26.70 41.75 -0.10
C SER A 744 25.46 42.09 0.75
N ASP A 745 25.65 42.99 1.72
CA ASP A 745 24.63 43.58 2.62
C ASP A 745 23.38 44.06 1.84
N PRO A 746 22.15 43.63 2.21
CA PRO A 746 20.91 44.09 1.56
C PRO A 746 20.61 45.58 1.83
N ASP A 747 20.33 46.35 0.78
CA ASP A 747 20.12 47.81 0.82
C ASP A 747 18.75 48.31 0.30
N LEU A 748 18.70 49.50 -0.33
CA LEU A 748 17.49 50.13 -0.88
C LEU A 748 17.33 49.97 -2.41
N GLY A 749 18.30 49.36 -3.08
CA GLY A 749 18.37 49.10 -4.51
C GLY A 749 18.66 47.63 -4.85
N TRP A 750 19.24 46.87 -3.92
CA TRP A 750 19.44 45.42 -4.00
C TRP A 750 18.95 44.77 -2.70
N SER A 751 18.15 43.71 -2.78
CA SER A 751 17.56 43.04 -1.61
C SER A 751 17.73 41.53 -1.67
N VAL A 752 17.40 40.81 -0.60
CA VAL A 752 17.48 39.33 -0.55
C VAL A 752 16.65 38.69 -1.68
N GLU A 753 15.50 39.28 -2.04
CA GLU A 753 14.69 38.85 -3.21
C GLU A 753 15.39 39.04 -4.57
N ASP A 754 16.44 39.86 -4.63
CA ASP A 754 17.24 40.13 -5.84
C ASP A 754 18.56 39.32 -5.88
N GLY A 755 19.03 38.78 -4.75
CA GLY A 755 20.28 38.02 -4.62
C GLY A 755 21.29 38.57 -3.59
N ALA A 756 20.91 39.57 -2.79
CA ALA A 756 21.71 40.03 -1.64
C ALA A 756 21.77 38.96 -0.54
N ASP A 757 22.76 39.06 0.33
CA ASP A 757 22.91 38.18 1.49
C ASP A 757 21.68 38.22 2.43
N ALA A 758 21.29 37.03 2.90
CA ALA A 758 20.22 36.82 3.86
C ALA A 758 20.65 36.97 5.35
N PHE A 759 21.93 36.76 5.72
CA PHE A 759 22.36 36.57 7.12
C PHE A 759 23.58 37.36 7.64
N ALA A 760 23.97 38.50 7.03
CA ALA A 760 25.08 39.48 7.26
C ALA A 760 25.64 39.77 8.70
N ASP A 761 25.73 38.76 9.55
CA ASP A 761 26.33 38.68 10.87
C ASP A 761 26.84 37.20 11.12
N ASP A 762 26.76 36.28 10.14
CA ASP A 762 27.13 34.84 10.19
C ASP A 762 27.73 34.33 8.85
N PRO A 763 29.08 34.31 8.70
CA PRO A 763 29.80 34.01 7.46
C PRO A 763 29.84 32.50 7.12
N THR A 764 28.77 31.79 7.46
CA THR A 764 28.53 30.39 7.12
C THR A 764 27.20 30.19 6.39
N GLN A 765 26.40 31.26 6.22
CA GLN A 765 25.06 31.22 5.61
C GLN A 765 24.81 32.49 4.80
N TRP A 766 24.61 32.38 3.48
CA TRP A 766 24.32 33.53 2.62
C TRP A 766 22.97 33.45 1.88
N SER A 767 22.29 32.30 1.98
CA SER A 767 21.09 31.99 1.19
C SER A 767 19.98 31.42 2.09
N ASP A 768 18.79 32.02 1.97
CA ASP A 768 17.50 31.59 2.54
C ASP A 768 16.53 31.45 1.35
N PHE A 769 16.59 30.30 0.65
CA PHE A 769 15.95 30.15 -0.65
C PHE A 769 14.41 30.23 -0.60
N ASP A 770 13.80 29.95 0.55
CA ASP A 770 12.34 29.88 0.69
C ASP A 770 11.72 30.86 1.71
N GLY A 771 12.54 31.53 2.53
CA GLY A 771 12.18 32.71 3.31
C GLY A 771 11.75 32.43 4.76
N ASP A 772 12.28 31.37 5.37
CA ASP A 772 11.94 30.89 6.72
C ASP A 772 12.86 31.50 7.81
N GLY A 773 14.09 31.89 7.45
CA GLY A 773 15.09 32.44 8.36
C GLY A 773 16.11 31.43 8.91
N LEU A 774 16.25 30.27 8.26
CA LEU A 774 17.38 29.34 8.36
C LEU A 774 18.11 29.28 7.01
N GLY A 775 19.41 28.95 7.06
CA GLY A 775 20.29 29.06 5.90
C GLY A 775 20.51 27.74 5.16
N ASP A 776 20.60 27.80 3.84
CA ASP A 776 20.68 26.62 2.97
C ASP A 776 21.95 25.77 3.18
N ASN A 777 23.05 26.33 3.72
CA ASN A 777 24.32 25.60 3.88
C ASN A 777 24.26 24.63 5.06
N TRP A 778 24.86 23.44 4.91
CA TRP A 778 24.75 22.38 5.92
C TRP A 778 26.09 21.87 6.45
N ALA A 779 26.13 21.61 7.75
CA ALA A 779 27.24 20.92 8.44
C ALA A 779 26.88 19.48 8.85
N ASN A 780 25.61 19.07 8.74
CA ASN A 780 25.14 17.79 9.28
C ASN A 780 25.60 16.59 8.45
N ALA A 781 26.71 15.97 8.87
CA ALA A 781 27.26 14.76 8.28
C ALA A 781 26.34 13.52 8.34
N SER A 782 25.18 13.56 9.02
CA SER A 782 24.18 12.47 8.93
C SER A 782 23.21 12.61 7.75
N TRP A 783 23.26 13.70 6.99
CA TRP A 783 22.50 13.90 5.75
C TRP A 783 23.23 13.36 4.51
N GLU A 784 23.78 12.14 4.61
CA GLU A 784 24.53 11.45 3.53
C GLU A 784 23.70 11.22 2.24
N SER A 785 22.39 11.48 2.28
CA SER A 785 21.46 11.40 1.16
C SER A 785 20.72 12.71 0.85
N ARG A 786 21.32 13.89 1.13
CA ARG A 786 20.77 15.20 0.73
C ARG A 786 20.63 15.25 -0.80
N ASN A 787 19.52 15.81 -1.30
CA ASN A 787 19.27 15.92 -2.73
C ASN A 787 20.31 16.86 -3.39
N PRO A 788 21.09 16.43 -4.41
CA PRO A 788 22.06 17.30 -5.09
C PRO A 788 21.45 18.48 -5.87
N SER A 789 20.11 18.56 -5.98
CA SER A 789 19.41 19.70 -6.59
C SER A 789 18.82 20.70 -5.58
N TRP A 790 19.17 20.60 -4.29
CA TRP A 790 18.82 21.59 -3.27
C TRP A 790 19.90 22.68 -3.16
N PRO A 791 19.54 23.93 -2.85
CA PRO A 791 20.48 25.05 -2.74
C PRO A 791 21.42 24.92 -1.52
N GLY A 792 22.34 25.87 -1.39
CA GLY A 792 23.41 25.85 -0.39
C GLY A 792 24.51 24.80 -0.67
N GLU A 793 25.54 24.81 0.16
CA GLU A 793 26.70 23.91 0.09
C GLU A 793 27.10 23.34 1.46
N TYR A 794 28.01 22.36 1.47
CA TYR A 794 28.51 21.78 2.71
C TYR A 794 29.57 22.68 3.35
N GLN A 795 29.23 23.29 4.49
CA GLN A 795 30.12 24.14 5.25
C GLN A 795 30.35 23.55 6.66
N PRO A 796 31.58 23.18 7.03
CA PRO A 796 31.86 22.65 8.35
C PRO A 796 31.73 23.75 9.42
N ASP A 797 31.03 23.43 10.51
CA ASP A 797 30.71 24.29 11.67
C ASP A 797 29.50 25.27 11.55
N THR A 798 28.65 25.21 10.51
CA THR A 798 27.36 25.96 10.48
C THR A 798 26.46 25.60 11.67
N MET A 799 25.67 26.56 12.18
CA MET A 799 24.77 26.33 13.34
C MET A 799 23.29 26.67 13.12
N MET A 800 22.92 27.22 11.96
CA MET A 800 21.55 27.60 11.59
C MET A 800 21.16 27.05 10.20
N GLN A 801 21.60 25.83 9.90
CA GLN A 801 21.28 25.09 8.67
C GLN A 801 19.78 24.74 8.58
N ASP A 802 19.24 24.75 7.37
CA ASP A 802 17.93 24.19 7.05
C ASP A 802 18.02 22.74 6.51
N ALA A 803 17.08 21.90 6.94
CA ALA A 803 16.88 20.53 6.49
C ALA A 803 15.91 20.41 5.30
N CYS A 804 15.14 21.45 4.94
CA CYS A 804 14.12 21.47 3.90
C CYS A 804 14.17 22.67 2.92
N PRO A 805 15.35 23.02 2.33
CA PRO A 805 15.71 24.31 1.68
C PRO A 805 15.01 24.62 0.33
N THR A 806 13.70 24.40 0.29
CA THR A 806 12.77 24.54 -0.83
C THR A 806 11.30 24.63 -0.38
N GLN A 807 11.00 24.48 0.92
CA GLN A 807 9.68 24.64 1.53
C GLN A 807 9.79 25.27 2.94
N PRO A 808 9.37 26.54 3.15
CA PRO A 808 9.63 27.25 4.38
C PRO A 808 8.85 26.65 5.55
N GLY A 809 9.49 26.54 6.70
CA GLY A 809 8.94 25.84 7.85
C GLY A 809 9.11 26.54 9.19
N ASN A 810 9.17 25.71 10.21
CA ASN A 810 9.19 26.10 11.62
C ASN A 810 9.49 24.94 12.59
N ALA A 811 9.82 23.75 12.08
CA ALA A 811 10.31 22.65 12.91
C ALA A 811 11.61 23.07 13.63
N THR A 812 11.79 22.59 14.85
CA THR A 812 12.92 22.92 15.75
C THR A 812 13.41 21.69 16.53
N ALA A 813 13.08 20.49 16.07
CA ALA A 813 13.36 19.23 16.74
C ALA A 813 14.07 18.22 15.81
N ASN A 814 14.81 17.31 16.46
CA ASN A 814 15.36 16.07 15.89
C ASN A 814 16.33 16.22 14.69
N GLY A 815 16.92 17.39 14.46
CA GLY A 815 17.82 17.57 13.30
C GLY A 815 17.06 17.79 11.98
N MET A 816 15.82 18.27 12.07
CA MET A 816 14.94 18.64 10.95
C MET A 816 14.52 20.12 11.05
N GLU A 817 15.40 20.96 11.59
CA GLU A 817 15.18 22.41 11.69
C GLU A 817 14.86 23.01 10.30
N GLY A 818 13.90 23.95 10.24
CA GLY A 818 13.43 24.62 9.01
C GLY A 818 12.44 23.82 8.15
N CYS A 819 12.25 22.52 8.45
CA CYS A 819 11.19 21.77 7.80
C CYS A 819 9.76 22.22 8.20
N PRO A 820 8.75 22.07 7.30
CA PRO A 820 7.37 22.42 7.59
C PRO A 820 6.78 21.67 8.79
N ASP A 821 6.29 22.43 9.77
CA ASP A 821 5.58 21.97 10.97
C ASP A 821 4.19 22.64 10.95
N ALA A 822 3.13 21.83 10.77
CA ALA A 822 1.80 22.33 10.44
C ALA A 822 1.00 22.90 11.63
N ASP A 823 1.45 22.72 12.88
CA ASP A 823 0.73 23.17 14.07
C ASP A 823 1.55 23.99 15.08
N GLY A 824 2.88 23.92 15.02
CA GLY A 824 3.83 24.79 15.71
C GLY A 824 4.41 24.23 17.00
N ASP A 825 4.50 22.91 17.15
CA ASP A 825 5.10 22.25 18.32
C ASP A 825 6.62 22.01 18.21
N GLY A 826 7.15 22.05 16.99
CA GLY A 826 8.56 21.87 16.66
C GLY A 826 8.91 20.58 15.90
N TRP A 827 8.00 19.63 15.67
CA TRP A 827 8.28 18.41 14.90
C TRP A 827 7.90 18.52 13.42
N TYR A 828 8.70 17.88 12.56
CA TYR A 828 8.47 17.88 11.10
C TYR A 828 7.31 16.95 10.72
N ASN A 829 6.39 17.44 9.88
CA ASN A 829 5.17 16.76 9.37
C ASN A 829 5.30 15.30 8.85
N LEU A 830 6.51 14.79 8.56
CA LEU A 830 6.72 13.37 8.17
C LEU A 830 7.36 12.49 9.27
N GLN A 831 7.86 13.10 10.35
CA GLN A 831 8.37 12.40 11.55
C GLN A 831 7.40 12.50 12.72
N ASP A 832 6.56 13.53 12.71
CA ASP A 832 5.45 13.76 13.61
C ASP A 832 4.28 12.78 13.33
N ALA A 833 3.80 12.12 14.38
CA ALA A 833 2.64 11.23 14.33
C ALA A 833 1.28 11.97 14.32
N PHE A 834 1.23 13.25 14.73
CA PHE A 834 0.01 14.05 14.85
C PHE A 834 0.11 15.48 14.27
N PRO A 835 0.37 15.70 12.95
CA PRO A 835 0.64 17.02 12.33
C PRO A 835 -0.54 18.00 12.23
N ALA A 836 -1.30 18.15 13.31
CA ALA A 836 -2.48 19.00 13.49
C ALA A 836 -2.89 19.17 14.98
N GLU A 837 -2.14 18.64 15.94
CA GLU A 837 -2.38 18.73 17.39
C GLU A 837 -1.06 19.08 18.13
N PRO A 838 -0.78 20.37 18.38
CA PRO A 838 0.54 20.91 18.79
C PRO A 838 0.87 20.66 20.27
N SER A 839 0.58 19.44 20.71
CA SER A 839 0.85 18.92 22.03
C SER A 839 1.15 17.41 22.00
N GLN A 840 1.13 16.78 20.82
CA GLN A 840 1.48 15.38 20.58
C GLN A 840 2.32 15.28 19.32
N TRP A 841 3.38 14.47 19.35
CA TRP A 841 4.31 14.35 18.23
C TRP A 841 4.84 12.93 17.98
N ALA A 842 4.55 11.99 18.89
CA ALA A 842 5.05 10.62 18.84
C ALA A 842 3.97 9.63 19.30
N ASP A 843 3.95 8.48 18.64
CA ASP A 843 3.08 7.33 18.89
C ASP A 843 3.96 6.07 18.87
N GLN A 844 4.29 5.52 20.04
CA GLN A 844 5.28 4.44 20.17
C GLN A 844 4.78 3.09 19.60
N ASP A 845 3.47 2.81 19.64
CA ASP A 845 2.90 1.51 19.31
C ASP A 845 1.82 1.50 18.21
N ASN A 846 1.53 2.69 17.67
CA ASN A 846 0.79 3.01 16.45
C ASN A 846 -0.74 2.82 16.62
N ASP A 847 -1.27 3.32 17.73
CA ASP A 847 -2.70 3.22 18.08
C ASP A 847 -3.53 4.49 17.80
N GLY A 848 -2.88 5.64 17.59
CA GLY A 848 -3.52 6.94 17.35
C GLY A 848 -3.70 7.83 18.59
N PHE A 849 -3.01 7.54 19.70
CA PHE A 849 -2.86 8.43 20.86
C PHE A 849 -1.40 8.79 21.11
N GLY A 850 -1.15 10.01 21.61
CA GLY A 850 0.20 10.56 21.67
C GLY A 850 0.93 10.33 22.99
N ASP A 851 2.20 9.91 22.90
CA ASP A 851 3.11 9.56 24.01
C ASP A 851 3.32 10.72 25.02
N ASN A 852 3.12 11.98 24.62
CA ASN A 852 3.39 13.11 25.50
C ASN A 852 2.29 13.22 26.57
N ALA A 853 2.59 12.74 27.77
CA ALA A 853 1.74 12.76 28.97
C ALA A 853 1.21 14.16 29.41
N LEU A 854 1.64 15.26 28.77
CA LEU A 854 1.10 16.61 28.98
C LEU A 854 0.20 17.12 27.84
N GLY A 855 0.09 16.38 26.74
CA GLY A 855 -0.69 16.74 25.56
C GLY A 855 -2.18 16.44 25.67
N LEU A 856 -2.93 16.85 24.64
CA LEU A 856 -4.34 16.51 24.52
C LEU A 856 -4.48 15.01 24.18
N ARG A 857 -5.41 14.34 24.87
CA ARG A 857 -5.64 12.88 24.76
C ARG A 857 -4.36 12.05 24.87
N SER A 858 -3.43 12.49 25.72
CA SER A 858 -2.17 11.79 25.96
C SER A 858 -2.40 10.35 26.36
N ASP A 859 -1.67 9.45 25.72
CA ASP A 859 -1.75 8.03 26.02
C ASP A 859 -1.29 7.74 27.46
N ALA A 860 -2.06 6.90 28.14
CA ALA A 860 -1.79 6.38 29.47
C ALA A 860 -1.11 5.00 29.45
N CYS A 861 -0.91 4.40 28.27
CA CYS A 861 -0.30 3.10 28.04
C CYS A 861 0.84 3.04 26.96
N PRO A 862 1.84 3.98 26.84
CA PRO A 862 2.68 4.24 25.63
C PRO A 862 3.67 3.17 25.11
N THR A 863 3.26 1.91 25.14
CA THR A 863 3.96 0.69 24.73
C THR A 863 3.00 -0.50 24.54
N THR A 864 1.69 -0.30 24.60
CA THR A 864 0.63 -1.31 24.61
C THR A 864 -0.67 -0.77 23.97
N ALA A 865 -0.59 -0.51 22.66
CA ALA A 865 -1.65 -0.07 21.75
C ALA A 865 -3.09 -0.41 22.18
N GLY A 866 -3.92 0.62 22.26
CA GLY A 866 -5.28 0.58 22.75
C GLY A 866 -6.24 1.51 22.01
N PHE A 867 -7.51 1.53 22.45
CA PHE A 867 -8.56 2.31 21.78
C PHE A 867 -9.54 3.00 22.73
N SER A 868 -9.31 2.94 24.05
CA SER A 868 -10.14 3.63 25.03
C SER A 868 -10.08 5.16 24.86
N THR A 869 -11.22 5.83 25.03
CA THR A 869 -11.45 7.26 24.70
C THR A 869 -12.23 8.06 25.76
N ASN A 870 -12.64 7.43 26.86
CA ASN A 870 -13.48 8.05 27.90
C ASN A 870 -12.77 8.26 29.25
N ASP A 871 -11.77 7.43 29.60
CA ASP A 871 -11.11 7.39 30.92
C ASP A 871 -9.56 7.49 30.83
N ARG A 872 -8.91 6.50 30.23
CA ARG A 872 -7.50 6.46 29.84
C ARG A 872 -7.47 6.47 28.32
N PHE A 873 -6.77 7.40 27.71
CA PHE A 873 -6.54 7.35 26.26
C PHE A 873 -5.45 6.31 25.95
N GLY A 874 -5.51 5.66 24.79
CA GLY A 874 -4.55 4.67 24.27
C GLY A 874 -4.35 3.37 25.06
N CYS A 875 -5.21 3.10 26.05
CA CYS A 875 -5.17 1.83 26.77
C CYS A 875 -6.08 0.76 26.16
N ILE A 876 -5.80 -0.51 26.47
CA ILE A 876 -6.60 -1.64 25.99
C ILE A 876 -8.07 -1.45 26.40
N ASP A 877 -8.93 -1.50 25.39
CA ASP A 877 -10.38 -1.58 25.43
C ASP A 877 -10.75 -2.94 24.83
N ASN A 878 -11.49 -3.77 25.55
CA ASN A 878 -11.73 -5.18 25.17
C ASN A 878 -12.97 -5.39 24.31
N ASP A 879 -13.93 -4.47 24.33
CA ASP A 879 -15.22 -4.61 23.63
C ASP A 879 -15.64 -3.39 22.79
N GLY A 880 -15.03 -2.21 23.03
CA GLY A 880 -15.06 -1.05 22.15
C GLY A 880 -16.00 0.09 22.57
N ASP A 881 -16.42 0.18 23.84
CA ASP A 881 -17.26 1.31 24.31
C ASP A 881 -16.47 2.59 24.64
N GLY A 882 -15.14 2.50 24.70
CA GLY A 882 -14.22 3.58 24.97
C GLY A 882 -13.73 3.67 26.42
N TYR A 883 -14.10 2.76 27.32
CA TYR A 883 -13.50 2.67 28.66
C TYR A 883 -12.35 1.65 28.70
N SER A 884 -11.32 1.90 29.51
CA SER A 884 -10.12 1.07 29.54
C SER A 884 -10.25 -0.11 30.50
N ALA A 885 -9.87 -1.29 30.01
CA ALA A 885 -10.02 -2.56 30.69
C ALA A 885 -9.25 -2.61 32.04
N PRO A 886 -9.73 -3.38 33.04
CA PRO A 886 -9.10 -3.47 34.36
C PRO A 886 -7.65 -3.98 34.33
N GLU A 887 -6.71 -3.16 34.83
CA GLU A 887 -5.27 -3.44 34.76
C GLU A 887 -4.64 -3.64 36.16
N GLY A 888 -4.23 -4.89 36.41
CA GLY A 888 -3.47 -5.27 37.59
C GLY A 888 -4.28 -5.16 38.89
N VAL A 889 -3.85 -4.27 39.79
CA VAL A 889 -4.49 -4.04 41.11
C VAL A 889 -4.64 -2.55 41.46
N GLU A 890 -4.20 -1.65 40.57
CA GLU A 890 -4.29 -0.20 40.77
C GLU A 890 -5.30 0.44 39.80
N TRP A 891 -5.48 -0.13 38.60
CA TRP A 891 -6.58 0.24 37.69
C TRP A 891 -7.72 -0.77 37.80
N THR A 892 -8.78 -0.44 38.54
CA THR A 892 -9.97 -1.29 38.67
C THR A 892 -11.24 -0.43 38.73
N PRO A 893 -12.43 -0.97 38.38
CA PRO A 893 -13.70 -0.22 38.42
C PRO A 893 -13.99 0.29 39.83
N TRP A 894 -13.64 -0.56 40.79
CA TRP A 894 -13.84 -0.40 42.22
C TRP A 894 -12.98 0.66 42.90
N THR A 895 -11.94 1.18 42.21
CA THR A 895 -10.97 2.13 42.78
C THR A 895 -10.79 3.38 41.93
N ASN A 896 -10.71 3.23 40.61
CA ASN A 896 -10.19 4.26 39.71
C ASN A 896 -11.10 4.56 38.50
N GLY A 897 -12.11 3.72 38.23
CA GLY A 897 -13.04 3.92 37.10
C GLY A 897 -12.60 3.26 35.80
N ALA A 898 -11.90 2.12 35.90
CA ALA A 898 -11.82 1.17 34.80
C ALA A 898 -13.22 0.63 34.44
N ASP A 899 -13.35 0.08 33.25
CA ASP A 899 -14.55 -0.62 32.78
C ASP A 899 -14.97 -1.79 33.70
N TYR A 900 -16.26 -1.82 34.07
CA TYR A 900 -16.89 -2.79 34.96
C TYR A 900 -17.00 -4.21 34.38
N ASP A 901 -17.39 -4.35 33.11
CA ASP A 901 -17.59 -5.65 32.45
C ASP A 901 -16.95 -5.61 31.07
N ASP A 902 -15.67 -6.00 31.02
CA ASP A 902 -14.78 -5.93 29.84
C ASP A 902 -15.11 -6.96 28.75
N THR A 903 -16.41 -7.27 28.62
CA THR A 903 -17.05 -8.10 27.62
C THR A 903 -18.44 -7.62 27.18
N ASP A 904 -18.99 -6.54 27.75
CA ASP A 904 -20.27 -5.91 27.38
C ASP A 904 -20.11 -4.40 27.21
N ALA A 905 -19.86 -3.99 25.95
CA ALA A 905 -19.71 -2.62 25.45
C ALA A 905 -20.94 -1.70 25.63
N THR A 906 -21.84 -2.06 26.54
CA THR A 906 -22.97 -1.27 26.97
C THR A 906 -22.99 -1.00 28.48
N GLN A 907 -22.05 -1.53 29.27
CA GLN A 907 -22.08 -1.50 30.75
C GLN A 907 -20.76 -1.12 31.46
N TRP A 908 -20.01 -0.13 30.95
CA TRP A 908 -18.79 0.42 31.55
C TRP A 908 -18.79 0.78 33.06
N ALA A 909 -19.94 0.86 33.74
CA ALA A 909 -20.04 1.36 35.11
C ALA A 909 -21.03 0.56 35.99
N ASN A 910 -20.65 0.40 37.27
CA ASN A 910 -21.49 -0.15 38.33
C ASN A 910 -21.17 0.59 39.65
N ALA A 911 -22.09 1.42 40.15
CA ALA A 911 -21.84 2.34 41.26
C ALA A 911 -21.90 1.68 42.65
N ASP A 912 -22.84 0.76 42.87
CA ASP A 912 -23.10 0.16 44.19
C ASP A 912 -22.61 -1.28 44.37
N ARG A 913 -22.13 -1.88 43.28
CA ARG A 913 -21.29 -3.08 43.17
C ARG A 913 -22.04 -4.41 43.25
N ASP A 914 -23.24 -4.47 42.69
CA ASP A 914 -23.98 -5.73 42.55
C ASP A 914 -23.57 -6.52 41.29
N ALA A 915 -24.49 -7.21 40.60
CA ALA A 915 -24.23 -7.99 39.39
C ALA A 915 -24.62 -7.28 38.09
N TYR A 916 -25.21 -6.08 38.15
CA TYR A 916 -25.80 -5.37 37.01
C TYR A 916 -25.09 -4.03 36.76
N GLY A 917 -25.21 -3.48 35.54
CA GLY A 917 -24.56 -2.23 35.14
C GLY A 917 -25.50 -1.01 35.25
N ASP A 918 -24.92 0.16 35.54
CA ASP A 918 -25.63 1.42 35.75
C ASP A 918 -26.34 1.93 34.47
N ASN A 919 -25.85 1.57 33.28
CA ASN A 919 -26.25 2.21 32.02
C ASN A 919 -27.62 1.74 31.54
N GLN A 920 -28.62 2.59 31.76
CA GLN A 920 -30.03 2.37 31.48
C GLN A 920 -30.38 2.11 30.00
N ASP A 921 -29.51 2.50 29.07
CA ASP A 921 -29.70 2.28 27.62
C ASP A 921 -28.94 1.04 27.09
N GLY A 922 -28.23 0.30 27.97
CA GLY A 922 -27.49 -0.93 27.65
C GLY A 922 -28.26 -2.24 27.89
N ASP A 923 -27.57 -3.38 27.73
CA ASP A 923 -28.14 -4.71 27.98
C ASP A 923 -28.15 -5.04 29.48
N SER A 924 -29.21 -5.75 29.93
CA SER A 924 -29.45 -6.12 31.33
C SER A 924 -29.19 -5.03 32.40
N PRO A 925 -29.68 -3.78 32.22
CA PRO A 925 -29.34 -2.67 33.11
C PRO A 925 -29.97 -2.80 34.49
N ASP A 926 -29.32 -2.24 35.51
CA ASP A 926 -29.86 -2.15 36.87
C ASP A 926 -31.07 -1.17 36.92
N ASP A 927 -32.21 -1.62 37.44
CA ASP A 927 -33.40 -0.79 37.69
C ASP A 927 -33.25 0.08 38.97
N CYS A 928 -32.18 -0.11 39.75
CA CYS A 928 -31.86 0.56 41.01
C CYS A 928 -30.38 1.05 41.20
N PRO A 929 -29.71 1.81 40.26
CA PRO A 929 -28.25 2.13 40.24
C PRO A 929 -27.62 2.95 41.41
N ALA A 930 -27.98 2.61 42.64
CA ALA A 930 -27.56 3.24 43.90
C ALA A 930 -27.99 2.43 45.16
N GLU A 931 -28.70 1.31 45.02
CA GLU A 931 -29.25 0.48 46.10
C GLU A 931 -29.08 -1.05 45.89
N PHE A 932 -27.83 -1.50 45.68
CA PHE A 932 -27.32 -2.91 45.64
C PHE A 932 -28.37 -3.97 45.96
N GLY A 933 -28.61 -4.87 45.01
CA GLY A 933 -29.56 -5.95 45.15
C GLY A 933 -29.08 -7.29 44.61
N THR A 934 -30.07 -8.15 44.37
CA THR A 934 -29.89 -9.51 43.82
C THR A 934 -31.10 -9.96 42.98
N SER A 935 -32.06 -9.07 42.74
CA SER A 935 -33.23 -9.35 41.92
C SER A 935 -32.82 -9.57 40.47
N SER A 936 -33.41 -10.58 39.84
CA SER A 936 -33.02 -11.14 38.54
C SER A 936 -34.19 -11.56 37.64
N ILE A 937 -35.44 -11.33 38.08
CA ILE A 937 -36.67 -11.79 37.42
C ILE A 937 -37.64 -10.65 37.07
N ASP A 938 -37.70 -9.57 37.86
CA ASP A 938 -38.64 -8.46 37.60
C ASP A 938 -37.96 -7.11 37.37
N ARG A 939 -37.32 -6.52 38.39
CA ARG A 939 -36.44 -5.36 38.28
C ARG A 939 -35.03 -5.81 38.55
N LEU A 940 -34.11 -5.66 37.61
CA LEU A 940 -32.73 -6.11 37.77
C LEU A 940 -32.00 -5.21 38.78
N GLY A 941 -31.00 -5.75 39.48
CA GLY A 941 -30.18 -5.07 40.51
C GLY A 941 -30.90 -4.46 41.72
N CYS A 942 -32.23 -4.40 41.72
CA CYS A 942 -32.99 -3.96 42.87
C CYS A 942 -32.91 -4.94 44.06
N LEU A 943 -32.98 -4.38 45.27
CA LEU A 943 -33.01 -5.13 46.53
C LEU A 943 -34.05 -6.27 46.50
N ASP A 944 -33.59 -7.47 46.81
CA ASP A 944 -34.34 -8.69 47.07
C ASP A 944 -33.92 -9.16 48.47
N SER A 945 -34.87 -9.22 49.42
CA SER A 945 -34.60 -9.51 50.83
C SER A 945 -34.44 -11.00 51.17
N ASP A 946 -34.71 -11.94 50.25
CA ASP A 946 -34.60 -13.38 50.54
C ASP A 946 -33.97 -14.27 49.43
N ALA A 947 -33.58 -13.66 48.32
CA ALA A 947 -32.83 -14.20 47.18
C ALA A 947 -33.60 -15.20 46.30
N ASP A 948 -34.89 -14.94 46.06
CA ASP A 948 -35.73 -15.69 45.10
C ASP A 948 -35.65 -15.16 43.66
N GLY A 949 -35.10 -13.97 43.48
CA GLY A 949 -34.90 -13.27 42.22
C GLY A 949 -35.93 -12.17 41.95
N ARG A 950 -36.85 -11.87 42.87
CA ARG A 950 -37.82 -10.76 42.74
C ARG A 950 -37.54 -9.63 43.71
N SER A 951 -37.75 -8.41 43.24
CA SER A 951 -37.45 -7.20 44.01
C SER A 951 -38.51 -6.86 45.07
N ASP A 952 -38.04 -6.38 46.22
CA ASP A 952 -38.83 -5.87 47.33
C ASP A 952 -39.79 -4.74 46.88
N ALA A 953 -40.98 -4.70 47.47
CA ALA A 953 -41.98 -3.67 47.18
C ALA A 953 -41.57 -2.28 47.72
N THR A 954 -41.41 -1.31 46.81
CA THR A 954 -41.04 0.08 47.10
C THR A 954 -42.25 1.04 47.00
N ALA A 955 -42.00 2.35 47.14
CA ALA A 955 -43.03 3.37 46.94
C ALA A 955 -43.41 3.60 45.46
N GLY A 956 -42.59 3.12 44.51
CA GLY A 956 -42.86 3.17 43.07
C GLY A 956 -43.23 1.81 42.47
N TRP A 957 -42.65 0.72 43.01
CA TRP A 957 -42.86 -0.64 42.56
C TRP A 957 -43.67 -1.43 43.60
N THR A 958 -44.91 -1.78 43.28
CA THR A 958 -45.86 -2.35 44.26
C THR A 958 -46.20 -3.81 43.94
N LEU A 959 -46.91 -4.48 44.85
CA LEU A 959 -47.48 -5.81 44.61
C LEU A 959 -48.46 -5.85 43.41
N GLU A 960 -49.10 -4.71 43.07
CA GLU A 960 -49.92 -4.59 41.84
C GLU A 960 -49.07 -4.32 40.59
N SER A 961 -47.77 -4.09 40.74
CA SER A 961 -46.80 -3.78 39.67
C SER A 961 -45.97 -5.01 39.25
N GLY A 962 -45.65 -5.89 40.20
CA GLY A 962 -44.81 -7.08 39.97
C GLY A 962 -43.93 -7.50 41.17
N ALA A 963 -43.78 -6.61 42.15
CA ALA A 963 -42.93 -6.79 43.33
C ALA A 963 -43.29 -8.03 44.15
N ASP A 964 -42.30 -8.59 44.84
CA ASP A 964 -42.51 -9.77 45.69
C ASP A 964 -43.52 -9.52 46.83
N ALA A 965 -44.42 -10.49 46.99
CA ALA A 965 -45.45 -10.56 48.00
C ALA A 965 -45.05 -11.35 49.27
N CYS A 966 -43.85 -11.92 49.33
CA CYS A 966 -43.31 -12.71 50.44
C CYS A 966 -41.89 -12.34 50.95
N PRO A 967 -41.42 -11.06 51.00
CA PRO A 967 -39.99 -10.67 50.92
C PRO A 967 -39.12 -10.92 52.18
N LEU A 968 -39.22 -12.12 52.72
CA LEU A 968 -38.55 -12.70 53.88
C LEU A 968 -38.63 -14.27 53.84
N ALA A 969 -39.12 -14.87 52.75
CA ALA A 969 -39.55 -16.27 52.65
C ALA A 969 -39.62 -16.83 51.20
N PHE A 970 -38.52 -16.76 50.44
CA PHE A 970 -38.18 -17.42 49.16
C PHE A 970 -39.28 -18.25 48.51
N GLY A 971 -39.63 -17.88 47.27
CA GLY A 971 -40.67 -18.56 46.52
C GLY A 971 -40.37 -18.80 45.05
N ASN A 972 -41.47 -19.08 44.35
CA ASN A 972 -41.50 -19.53 42.97
C ASN A 972 -42.89 -19.42 42.32
N SER A 973 -43.91 -18.92 43.04
CA SER A 973 -45.22 -18.59 42.46
C SER A 973 -45.07 -17.54 41.35
N THR A 974 -45.84 -17.74 40.28
CA THR A 974 -45.86 -16.89 39.08
C THR A 974 -47.26 -16.47 38.66
N MET A 975 -48.31 -16.98 39.33
CA MET A 975 -49.72 -16.80 38.92
C MET A 975 -50.60 -16.11 39.97
N ASP A 976 -50.21 -16.03 41.25
CA ASP A 976 -50.94 -15.31 42.30
C ASP A 976 -50.08 -14.29 43.06
N ARG A 977 -49.47 -14.68 44.19
CA ARG A 977 -48.54 -13.88 44.99
C ARG A 977 -47.15 -14.20 44.48
N LEU A 978 -46.70 -13.43 43.50
CA LEU A 978 -45.36 -13.53 42.93
C LEU A 978 -44.33 -13.54 44.06
N GLY A 979 -43.37 -14.46 43.96
CA GLY A 979 -42.28 -14.68 44.93
C GLY A 979 -42.67 -15.34 46.27
N CYS A 980 -43.92 -15.76 46.41
CA CYS A 980 -44.29 -16.68 47.49
C CYS A 980 -44.02 -18.15 47.12
N LEU A 981 -43.69 -18.97 48.13
CA LEU A 981 -43.52 -20.41 48.00
C LEU A 981 -44.72 -21.08 47.30
N ASP A 982 -44.41 -21.87 46.29
CA ASP A 982 -45.27 -22.85 45.63
C ASP A 982 -44.57 -24.22 45.74
N THR A 983 -45.14 -25.11 46.55
CA THR A 983 -44.50 -26.39 46.91
C THR A 983 -44.46 -27.41 45.77
N ASP A 984 -45.25 -27.27 44.69
CA ASP A 984 -45.32 -28.28 43.62
C ASP A 984 -45.10 -27.78 42.19
N GLY A 985 -45.20 -26.48 41.94
CA GLY A 985 -44.77 -25.82 40.70
C GLY A 985 -45.88 -25.59 39.68
N ASP A 986 -47.17 -25.59 40.05
CA ASP A 986 -48.25 -25.19 39.12
C ASP A 986 -48.43 -23.67 38.97
N GLY A 987 -47.68 -22.89 39.74
CA GLY A 987 -47.56 -21.44 39.66
C GLY A 987 -48.35 -20.69 40.75
N TYR A 988 -49.11 -21.37 41.60
CA TYR A 988 -49.94 -20.77 42.66
C TYR A 988 -49.37 -21.01 44.07
N SER A 989 -49.42 -19.99 44.92
CA SER A 989 -48.72 -19.99 46.20
C SER A 989 -49.45 -20.75 47.32
N ASP A 990 -48.63 -21.40 48.16
CA ASP A 990 -49.05 -22.12 49.36
C ASP A 990 -49.93 -21.25 50.29
N PRO A 991 -50.95 -21.82 50.97
CA PRO A 991 -51.78 -21.11 51.94
C PRO A 991 -51.01 -20.77 53.23
N THR A 992 -50.90 -19.47 53.52
CA THR A 992 -50.14 -18.92 54.67
C THR A 992 -51.04 -18.21 55.69
N GLY A 993 -50.45 -17.60 56.71
CA GLY A 993 -51.13 -16.97 57.85
C GLY A 993 -51.88 -15.66 57.55
N GLY A 994 -52.83 -15.71 56.62
CA GLY A 994 -53.57 -14.55 56.09
C GLY A 994 -53.97 -14.70 54.62
N TRP A 995 -53.43 -15.71 53.93
CA TRP A 995 -53.72 -16.07 52.54
C TRP A 995 -54.24 -17.50 52.50
N GLY A 996 -55.55 -17.68 52.30
CA GLY A 996 -56.19 -18.99 52.23
C GLY A 996 -56.88 -19.23 50.90
N ILE A 997 -57.42 -20.45 50.74
CA ILE A 997 -58.19 -20.89 49.56
C ILE A 997 -59.34 -19.93 49.19
N PRO A 998 -60.08 -19.30 50.14
CA PRO A 998 -61.10 -18.30 49.80
C PRO A 998 -60.55 -16.96 49.30
N GLU A 999 -59.28 -16.66 49.60
CA GLU A 999 -58.60 -15.41 49.24
C GLU A 999 -57.84 -15.53 47.90
N GLY A 1000 -57.35 -16.73 47.57
CA GLY A 1000 -56.69 -17.04 46.30
C GLY A 1000 -55.60 -18.13 46.36
N ALA A 1001 -55.21 -18.57 47.56
CA ALA A 1001 -54.16 -19.58 47.75
C ALA A 1001 -54.52 -20.94 47.15
N ASP A 1002 -53.49 -21.71 46.81
CA ASP A 1002 -53.67 -23.07 46.33
C ASP A 1002 -54.43 -23.97 47.34
N ALA A 1003 -55.32 -24.79 46.78
CA ALA A 1003 -56.13 -25.78 47.47
C ALA A 1003 -55.47 -27.17 47.59
N TYR A 1004 -54.39 -27.48 46.87
CA TYR A 1004 -53.76 -28.80 46.85
C TYR A 1004 -52.20 -28.82 46.80
N PRO A 1005 -51.43 -28.23 47.77
CA PRO A 1005 -50.02 -27.79 47.58
C PRO A 1005 -48.94 -28.87 47.48
N ASN A 1006 -49.27 -30.01 46.87
CA ASN A 1006 -48.48 -31.24 46.70
C ASN A 1006 -48.96 -31.98 45.42
N ASN A 1007 -49.65 -31.31 44.48
CA ASN A 1007 -50.31 -31.87 43.29
C ASN A 1007 -50.37 -30.84 42.14
N PRO A 1008 -49.36 -30.79 41.24
CA PRO A 1008 -49.20 -29.72 40.23
C PRO A 1008 -50.14 -29.82 39.00
N ASP A 1009 -51.24 -30.57 39.15
CA ASP A 1009 -52.32 -30.66 38.16
C ASP A 1009 -53.54 -29.80 38.56
N LYS A 1010 -53.54 -29.16 39.75
CA LYS A 1010 -54.75 -28.53 40.34
C LYS A 1010 -54.46 -27.47 41.42
N TRP A 1011 -54.82 -26.23 41.11
CA TRP A 1011 -54.81 -25.11 42.05
C TRP A 1011 -56.18 -24.78 42.67
N VAL A 1012 -57.28 -25.01 41.94
CA VAL A 1012 -58.63 -24.56 42.33
C VAL A 1012 -59.46 -25.62 43.05
N TYR A 1013 -59.98 -25.28 44.24
CA TYR A 1013 -60.92 -26.13 44.98
C TYR A 1013 -62.28 -26.31 44.26
N VAL A 1014 -62.69 -27.56 44.03
CA VAL A 1014 -63.97 -27.92 43.38
C VAL A 1014 -64.77 -28.87 44.28
N GLU A 1015 -66.00 -28.50 44.64
CA GLU A 1015 -66.89 -29.38 45.43
C GLU A 1015 -67.49 -30.52 44.59
N PRO A 1016 -67.62 -31.74 45.15
CA PRO A 1016 -68.13 -32.91 44.43
C PRO A 1016 -69.67 -33.03 44.52
N GLU A 1017 -70.40 -32.69 43.44
CA GLU A 1017 -71.83 -33.04 43.32
C GLU A 1017 -72.04 -34.50 42.85
N GLU A 1018 -72.97 -35.22 43.50
CA GLU A 1018 -73.48 -36.51 42.99
C GLU A 1018 -74.63 -36.28 41.99
N GLY A 1019 -74.59 -36.91 40.80
CA GLY A 1019 -75.72 -36.78 39.86
C GLY A 1019 -75.66 -37.58 38.56
N LEU A 1020 -75.92 -38.90 38.62
CA LEU A 1020 -76.49 -39.77 37.57
C LEU A 1020 -76.39 -39.34 36.08
N ALA A 1021 -75.69 -40.15 35.28
CA ALA A 1021 -75.51 -39.95 33.84
C ALA A 1021 -76.80 -39.93 32.98
N ILE A 1022 -76.77 -39.10 31.93
CA ILE A 1022 -77.34 -39.30 30.59
C ILE A 1022 -76.40 -38.60 29.59
N ALA A 1023 -76.29 -39.11 28.36
CA ALA A 1023 -75.36 -38.61 27.35
C ALA A 1023 -76.04 -37.90 26.17
N SER A 1024 -75.21 -37.18 25.41
CA SER A 1024 -75.34 -36.81 23.98
C SER A 1024 -76.10 -35.53 23.56
N ASN A 1025 -75.37 -34.76 22.73
CA ASN A 1025 -75.77 -33.88 21.62
C ASN A 1025 -76.31 -32.44 21.85
N GLU A 1026 -75.45 -31.48 21.45
CA GLU A 1026 -75.69 -30.34 20.53
C GLU A 1026 -76.96 -29.46 20.63
N VAL A 1027 -76.77 -28.13 20.64
CA VAL A 1027 -76.84 -27.27 19.43
C VAL A 1027 -76.54 -25.78 19.77
N LEU A 1028 -75.93 -25.06 18.83
CA LEU A 1028 -75.49 -23.66 18.91
C LEU A 1028 -76.55 -22.63 18.42
N VAL A 1029 -77.02 -21.72 19.29
CA VAL A 1029 -77.66 -20.39 18.98
C VAL A 1029 -77.54 -19.48 20.22
N GLY A 1030 -77.31 -18.15 20.21
CA GLY A 1030 -76.91 -17.23 19.13
C GLY A 1030 -77.39 -15.77 19.31
N GLY A 1031 -76.47 -14.80 19.50
CA GLY A 1031 -76.57 -13.36 19.14
C GLY A 1031 -77.48 -12.37 19.90
N GLY A 1032 -77.04 -11.08 20.00
CA GLY A 1032 -77.95 -9.93 19.76
C GLY A 1032 -78.12 -8.76 20.78
N ALA A 1033 -77.16 -7.83 20.83
CA ALA A 1033 -77.29 -6.35 20.97
C ALA A 1033 -78.45 -5.61 21.72
N GLY A 1034 -78.10 -4.84 22.77
CA GLY A 1034 -78.10 -3.34 22.76
C GLY A 1034 -79.33 -2.48 23.15
N LEU A 1035 -79.22 -1.68 24.24
CA LEU A 1035 -79.96 -0.41 24.53
C LEU A 1035 -79.28 0.34 25.73
N VAL A 1036 -79.16 1.68 25.94
CA VAL A 1036 -79.64 2.98 25.37
C VAL A 1036 -80.89 3.61 26.08
N VAL A 1037 -80.96 4.90 26.53
CA VAL A 1037 -79.97 5.94 26.97
C VAL A 1037 -80.67 7.17 27.63
N VAL A 1038 -79.93 8.03 28.38
CA VAL A 1038 -80.19 9.48 28.75
C VAL A 1038 -81.22 9.86 29.85
N LEU A 1039 -80.86 10.88 30.67
CA LEU A 1039 -81.59 12.13 31.05
C LEU A 1039 -80.84 12.86 32.24
N VAL A 1040 -80.85 14.19 32.49
CA VAL A 1040 -80.80 15.45 31.67
C VAL A 1040 -80.62 16.72 32.57
N LEU A 1041 -79.83 17.75 32.16
CA LEU A 1041 -80.10 19.23 32.23
C LEU A 1041 -78.88 20.20 32.38
N LEU A 1042 -79.09 21.43 31.88
CA LEU A 1042 -78.61 22.79 32.27
C LEU A 1042 -77.16 23.08 32.77
N GLY A 1043 -76.49 24.07 32.14
CA GLY A 1043 -75.45 24.87 32.84
C GLY A 1043 -74.35 25.62 32.04
N MET A 1044 -74.70 26.44 31.03
CA MET A 1044 -73.84 27.42 30.29
C MET A 1044 -72.61 28.04 31.04
N LEU A 1045 -71.49 28.46 30.42
CA LEU A 1045 -71.24 28.96 29.05
C LEU A 1045 -69.70 28.96 28.71
N MET A 1046 -69.31 28.70 27.44
CA MET A 1046 -68.05 29.09 26.70
C MET A 1046 -66.67 29.09 27.44
N ARG A 1047 -65.56 28.60 26.85
CA ARG A 1047 -65.08 28.80 25.46
C ARG A 1047 -63.98 27.76 25.10
N ARG A 1048 -63.99 27.20 23.88
CA ARG A 1048 -62.94 26.31 23.32
C ARG A 1048 -62.57 26.72 21.88
N ARG A 1049 -61.33 26.44 21.46
CA ARG A 1049 -60.71 26.42 20.10
C ARG A 1049 -59.46 25.54 20.23
N GLY A 1050 -58.97 24.71 19.30
CA GLY A 1050 -59.42 24.05 18.04
C GLY A 1050 -58.47 22.81 17.87
N ARG A 1051 -58.74 21.70 17.16
CA ARG A 1051 -59.18 21.46 15.76
C ARG A 1051 -58.21 22.12 14.74
N SER A 1052 -57.76 21.47 13.64
CA SER A 1052 -58.37 20.36 12.86
C SER A 1052 -57.35 19.53 12.05
N ASP A 1053 -57.87 18.73 11.11
CA ASP A 1053 -57.26 17.74 10.21
C ASP A 1053 -56.33 18.32 9.09
N LEU A 1054 -55.65 17.41 8.36
CA LEU A 1054 -54.78 17.58 7.16
C LEU A 1054 -55.43 18.42 6.01
N PRO A 1055 -54.68 19.14 5.14
CA PRO A 1055 -54.02 18.50 3.96
C PRO A 1055 -52.76 19.16 3.31
N LEU A 1056 -51.89 18.31 2.74
CA LEU A 1056 -51.09 18.40 1.50
C LEU A 1056 -50.28 19.67 1.07
N THR A 1057 -48.98 19.42 0.82
CA THR A 1057 -48.08 19.91 -0.25
C THR A 1057 -47.29 21.25 -0.18
N LYS A 1058 -45.96 21.07 -0.32
CA LYS A 1058 -44.97 21.78 -1.17
C LYS A 1058 -43.91 22.69 -0.48
N SER A 1059 -42.66 22.49 -0.94
CA SER A 1059 -41.38 23.16 -0.66
C SER A 1059 -41.27 24.60 -1.25
N PRO A 1060 -40.14 25.36 -1.16
CA PRO A 1060 -38.77 25.00 -0.71
C PRO A 1060 -38.11 26.01 0.28
N VAL A 1061 -36.81 25.83 0.55
CA VAL A 1061 -35.89 26.86 1.10
C VAL A 1061 -34.60 26.87 0.27
N ASN A 1062 -34.02 28.05 0.02
CA ASN A 1062 -32.67 28.23 -0.55
C ASN A 1062 -32.11 29.63 -0.18
N LEU A 1063 -30.80 29.84 -0.35
CA LEU A 1063 -29.95 30.98 0.07
C LEU A 1063 -30.36 32.35 -0.53
N PRO A 1064 -30.17 33.47 0.22
CA PRO A 1064 -29.07 34.47 0.00
C PRO A 1064 -28.55 35.14 1.31
N ASP A 1065 -27.46 35.95 1.43
CA ASP A 1065 -26.26 36.32 0.62
C ASP A 1065 -25.24 37.12 1.54
N PHE A 1066 -24.25 37.86 1.00
CA PHE A 1066 -23.11 38.59 1.62
C PHE A 1066 -23.46 40.06 2.07
N THR A 1067 -22.59 41.01 2.50
CA THR A 1067 -21.14 41.33 2.30
C THR A 1067 -20.50 42.22 3.38
N ALA A 1068 -19.15 42.21 3.43
CA ALA A 1068 -18.19 43.33 3.67
C ALA A 1068 -17.48 43.53 5.05
N GLN A 1069 -16.15 43.66 4.94
CA GLN A 1069 -15.13 44.07 5.95
C GLN A 1069 -14.93 45.63 5.93
N PRO A 1070 -14.03 46.33 6.70
CA PRO A 1070 -12.64 45.95 7.04
C PRO A 1070 -11.91 46.49 8.32
N SER A 1071 -10.70 45.95 8.55
CA SER A 1071 -9.41 46.59 8.97
C SER A 1071 -9.21 47.46 10.25
N VAL A 1072 -8.18 47.07 11.03
CA VAL A 1072 -7.10 47.89 11.67
C VAL A 1072 -7.44 48.90 12.79
N GLN A 1073 -6.88 48.66 14.00
CA GLN A 1073 -5.94 49.59 14.69
C GLN A 1073 -5.31 49.02 15.99
N ASN A 1074 -3.97 48.99 16.05
CA ASN A 1074 -3.16 49.10 17.29
C ASN A 1074 -3.26 50.57 17.82
N PRO A 1075 -2.94 50.97 19.10
CA PRO A 1075 -1.71 50.59 19.82
C PRO A 1075 -1.69 50.61 21.39
N MET A 1076 -0.55 50.17 21.95
CA MET A 1076 0.20 50.76 23.09
C MET A 1076 -0.27 50.68 24.57
N ASN A 1077 0.74 50.43 25.43
CA ASN A 1077 0.96 51.00 26.79
C ASN A 1077 0.15 50.45 28.01
N THR A 1078 0.69 50.34 29.24
CA THR A 1078 1.99 50.82 29.79
C THR A 1078 2.46 50.07 31.06
N ILE A 1079 3.79 49.87 31.18
CA ILE A 1079 4.66 49.93 32.39
C ILE A 1079 4.60 48.81 33.49
N PRO A 1080 5.79 48.33 33.98
CA PRO A 1080 5.92 47.26 34.99
C PRO A 1080 6.29 47.76 36.41
N VAL A 1081 6.46 46.84 37.38
CA VAL A 1081 7.00 47.10 38.73
C VAL A 1081 8.18 46.16 39.11
N ASN A 1082 9.31 46.40 38.46
CA ASN A 1082 10.67 46.48 39.01
C ASN A 1082 10.91 46.12 40.51
N THR A 1083 11.79 45.13 40.76
CA THR A 1083 12.99 45.24 41.65
C THR A 1083 13.95 44.06 41.45
N GLY A 1084 15.28 44.31 41.44
CA GLY A 1084 16.32 43.27 41.26
C GLY A 1084 17.45 43.32 42.30
N VAL A 1085 18.70 43.10 41.86
CA VAL A 1085 20.01 43.27 42.57
C VAL A 1085 20.64 42.01 43.22
N GLN A 1086 21.45 41.28 42.44
CA GLN A 1086 22.66 40.48 42.81
C GLN A 1086 22.42 39.24 43.75
N ASN A 1087 23.36 38.30 44.00
CA ASN A 1087 24.82 38.26 43.79
C ASN A 1087 25.43 36.83 43.85
N ALA A 1088 26.59 36.62 43.22
CA ALA A 1088 27.66 35.63 43.51
C ALA A 1088 27.40 34.09 43.50
N SER A 1089 28.41 33.36 43.02
CA SER A 1089 28.47 31.89 42.87
C SER A 1089 28.82 31.11 44.15
N PRO A 1090 28.52 29.80 44.20
CA PRO A 1090 29.34 28.78 44.87
C PRO A 1090 30.27 28.05 43.88
N ALA A 1091 31.29 27.33 44.37
CA ALA A 1091 32.31 26.67 43.55
C ALA A 1091 32.52 25.20 43.93
N GLN A 1092 32.91 24.37 42.95
CA GLN A 1092 33.49 23.03 43.12
C GLN A 1092 34.75 22.97 42.24
N VAL A 1093 35.98 22.98 42.79
CA VAL A 1093 36.70 21.85 43.41
C VAL A 1093 37.11 20.80 42.36
N ALA A 1094 38.39 20.79 42.01
CA ALA A 1094 38.96 20.00 40.93
C ALA A 1094 39.32 18.53 41.31
N PRO A 1095 39.27 17.60 40.34
CA PRO A 1095 39.88 16.26 40.45
C PRO A 1095 41.42 16.28 40.44
N PRO A 1096 42.09 15.17 40.82
CA PRO A 1096 43.55 15.04 40.73
C PRO A 1096 44.05 14.73 39.30
N PRO A 1097 45.33 14.96 38.98
CA PRO A 1097 45.88 14.69 37.66
C PRO A 1097 45.88 13.18 37.34
N GLY A 1098 45.13 12.80 36.31
CA GLY A 1098 45.29 11.53 35.59
C GLY A 1098 46.53 11.56 34.68
N PHE A 1099 46.95 10.40 34.19
CA PHE A 1099 48.05 10.29 33.23
C PHE A 1099 47.58 10.70 31.83
N GLU A 1100 48.38 11.48 31.11
CA GLU A 1100 48.36 11.49 29.65
C GLU A 1100 48.74 10.10 29.12
N PRO A 1101 48.12 9.62 28.03
CA PRO A 1101 48.64 8.48 27.28
C PRO A 1101 49.97 8.87 26.61
N ASP A 1102 50.84 7.88 26.40
CA ASP A 1102 52.07 8.02 25.62
C ASP A 1102 51.72 7.82 24.13
N PRO A 1103 51.76 8.85 23.26
CA PRO A 1103 51.25 8.75 21.89
C PRO A 1103 52.00 7.69 21.06
N ALA A 1104 53.29 7.51 21.34
CA ALA A 1104 54.09 6.46 20.70
C ALA A 1104 53.58 5.06 21.07
N ARG A 1105 53.00 4.90 22.26
CA ARG A 1105 52.44 3.63 22.74
C ARG A 1105 51.06 3.34 22.15
N GLU A 1106 50.25 4.36 21.88
CA GLU A 1106 48.97 4.19 21.18
C GLU A 1106 49.20 3.87 19.69
N TYR A 1107 50.09 4.58 19.00
CA TYR A 1107 50.48 4.26 17.63
C TYR A 1107 51.00 2.82 17.49
N TYR A 1108 51.88 2.38 18.40
CA TYR A 1108 52.33 0.98 18.47
C TYR A 1108 51.19 -0.02 18.68
N ASN A 1109 50.25 0.28 19.58
CA ASN A 1109 49.11 -0.60 19.84
C ASN A 1109 48.16 -0.68 18.63
N GLY A 1110 47.97 0.41 17.89
CA GLY A 1110 47.17 0.45 16.66
C GLY A 1110 47.72 -0.50 15.59
N LEU A 1111 49.03 -0.43 15.31
CA LEU A 1111 49.69 -1.35 14.38
C LEU A 1111 49.56 -2.82 14.82
N VAL A 1112 49.69 -3.10 16.12
CA VAL A 1112 49.50 -4.48 16.64
C VAL A 1112 48.03 -4.93 16.56
N ALA A 1113 47.06 -4.03 16.69
CA ALA A 1113 45.63 -4.32 16.50
C ALA A 1113 45.29 -4.58 15.01
N GLN A 1114 45.95 -3.88 14.09
CA GLN A 1114 45.93 -4.12 12.64
C GLN A 1114 46.71 -5.40 12.23
N GLY A 1115 47.25 -6.16 13.19
CA GLY A 1115 47.85 -7.47 12.98
C GLY A 1115 49.36 -7.48 12.70
N TYR A 1116 50.03 -6.34 12.70
CA TYR A 1116 51.49 -6.28 12.46
C TYR A 1116 52.28 -7.04 13.54
N PRO A 1117 53.33 -7.80 13.17
CA PRO A 1117 54.22 -8.44 14.13
C PRO A 1117 54.79 -7.43 15.14
N PRO A 1118 54.80 -7.71 16.45
CA PRO A 1118 55.28 -6.78 17.49
C PRO A 1118 56.71 -6.23 17.30
N GLN A 1119 57.56 -6.90 16.52
CA GLN A 1119 58.91 -6.41 16.22
C GLN A 1119 58.96 -5.43 15.04
N GLU A 1120 57.98 -5.48 14.14
CA GLU A 1120 57.83 -4.58 12.99
C GLU A 1120 57.01 -3.35 13.38
N ALA A 1121 55.90 -3.53 14.11
CA ALA A 1121 55.15 -2.43 14.72
C ALA A 1121 56.05 -1.51 15.59
N MET A 1122 57.00 -2.10 16.32
CA MET A 1122 58.00 -1.34 17.10
C MET A 1122 59.00 -0.57 16.21
N GLN A 1123 59.35 -1.08 15.02
CA GLN A 1123 60.25 -0.39 14.09
C GLN A 1123 59.55 0.80 13.40
N TYR A 1124 58.33 0.62 12.91
CA TYR A 1124 57.50 1.72 12.39
C TYR A 1124 57.29 2.80 13.45
N THR A 1125 56.90 2.41 14.68
CA THR A 1125 56.78 3.37 15.80
C THR A 1125 58.09 4.12 16.08
N GLN A 1126 59.25 3.47 15.91
CA GLN A 1126 60.56 4.11 16.11
C GLN A 1126 61.01 5.06 14.99
N GLN A 1127 60.37 5.05 13.82
CA GLN A 1127 60.62 6.04 12.77
C GLN A 1127 60.06 7.41 13.19
N TYR A 1128 58.79 7.46 13.57
CA TYR A 1128 58.12 8.69 14.01
C TYR A 1128 58.49 9.07 15.47
N PHE A 1129 58.56 8.08 16.36
CA PHE A 1129 58.87 8.28 17.78
C PHE A 1129 60.22 7.65 18.15
N THR A 1130 61.31 8.30 17.72
CA THR A 1130 62.72 7.82 17.83
C THR A 1130 63.24 7.53 19.26
N HIS A 1131 62.43 7.72 20.30
CA HIS A 1131 62.74 7.40 21.70
C HIS A 1131 61.95 6.20 22.25
N PHE A 1132 60.94 5.70 21.52
CA PHE A 1132 60.12 4.55 21.90
C PHE A 1132 60.92 3.24 21.96
N ARG A 1133 60.57 2.34 22.88
CA ARG A 1133 61.32 1.08 23.13
C ARG A 1133 60.46 -0.15 23.46
N GLY A 1134 59.13 -0.08 23.26
CA GLY A 1134 58.16 -1.10 23.69
C GLY A 1134 57.69 -0.94 25.13
#